data_AF-A0A6Q2ZQ22-F1
#
_entry.id   AF-A0A6Q2ZQ22-F1
#
_cell.length_a   1.000
_cell.length_b   1.000
_cell.length_c   1.000
_cell.angle_alpha   90.00
_cell.angle_beta   90.00
_cell.angle_gamma   90.00
#
_symmetry.space_group_name_H-M   'P 1'
#
loop_
_entity.id
_entity.type
_entity.pdbx_description
1 polymer ?
#
loop_
_entity_poly.entity_id
_entity_poly.type
_entity_poly.pdbx_seq_one_letter_code
_entity_poly.pdbx_strand_id
1 'polypeptide(L)'
;MRQFNLNGMYRKGDLVLGGLFEVHFFTLFPELSFTSEPLQPSCEGFTIFGFKQAETMAFAIDEINKRPDLLPNITLGYQLYDNCLRLGVSFRAAMSLASGSEEKFLLDENCSGSSPVLGIVGDPGSTHAIAISSILGLFKVPMVSYYATCSCLSNRRKYPSFFRTIPSDTFQVEAMIQILRQFGWTWVGLVVSSDDYGLFAARTFLSDLTQSGGCMAYSHVLPKDNNPTELKRIVENIKQSSARVLVVISSEAYLLPLVDEVVVQNVRGLQWIASEAWTSSSVFFTPRLMPYLGGTLGIAIRRGEIPGLRDHLLNIRPDNKPHNNMVRQFWETMFECEFKPPSVLVEVGKNVCTGQEDLRAVESGFADVSDLRPEYNVYKAVYALAHALHDLLQCVPGRGPFSGHSCASIKKLEPWQLVHYLERVNFTTGFGDRVSFDENGDALPIYDIMNWVRLQDGSMQVKNVGVVDKSAPTGQQLVLDEDRIFWNFESKKPPRSVCSESCPPGTRVARKKGEPVCCFDCIPCAEGEFSNTTDSTDCYKCPEDFWSSLERDHCIPKGIEFLSYNEPLGISLTTASMLGTVFCAVVFGIFAHYRNTPVVKANNSELSFLLLLSLKLCFLCSLLFIGRPRLWTCQLRHAAFGISFVLCVSCILVKTMVVLAVFRASKPGGETSLKWFGSGQQRGTVLVLTSLQAAICVAWLVSASPTPHKNTNYQNDKIVYECVVGSVAGFGALLGYIGLLASLSFLLAFLARNLPDNFNEAKLITFSMLIFCAVWVAFVPAYVSSPGKYADVVEIFAILASSFGLLVALFGPKCYIILLRPERNTKKALMGRAKTKT
;
A
#
# COMPACT_ATOMS: atom_id res chain seq x y z
N MET A 1 27.66 -31.53 52.85
CA MET A 1 27.47 -30.53 51.77
C MET A 1 27.55 -29.15 52.40
N ARG A 2 28.14 -28.15 51.71
CA ARG A 2 28.27 -26.79 52.24
C ARG A 2 26.88 -26.12 52.28
N GLN A 3 26.47 -25.59 53.43
CA GLN A 3 25.20 -24.89 53.57
C GLN A 3 25.29 -23.54 52.84
N PHE A 4 24.27 -23.19 52.06
CA PHE A 4 24.21 -21.92 51.33
C PHE A 4 23.54 -20.87 52.21
N ASN A 5 24.16 -19.70 52.35
CA ASN A 5 23.57 -18.57 53.06
C ASN A 5 22.55 -17.90 52.14
N LEU A 6 21.29 -18.31 52.24
CA LEU A 6 20.17 -17.69 51.54
C LEU A 6 19.48 -16.69 52.46
N ASN A 7 19.22 -15.49 51.95
CA ASN A 7 18.34 -14.54 52.62
C ASN A 7 16.90 -15.04 52.49
N GLY A 8 16.14 -14.98 53.58
CA GLY A 8 14.80 -15.55 53.59
C GLY A 8 13.89 -15.10 54.73
N MET A 9 12.68 -15.64 54.68
CA MET A 9 11.68 -15.61 55.75
C MET A 9 11.06 -16.99 55.93
N TYR A 10 10.81 -17.36 57.18
CA TYR A 10 10.26 -18.66 57.54
C TYR A 10 9.17 -18.54 58.60
N ARG A 11 8.09 -19.28 58.37
CA ARG A 11 7.03 -19.51 59.35
C ARG A 11 6.61 -20.96 59.32
N LYS A 12 6.57 -21.57 60.52
CA LYS A 12 6.13 -22.95 60.70
C LYS A 12 4.61 -23.07 60.47
N GLY A 13 4.21 -24.15 59.82
CA GLY A 13 2.83 -24.62 59.71
C GLY A 13 2.81 -26.15 59.56
N ASP A 14 1.62 -26.75 59.53
CA ASP A 14 1.43 -28.18 59.25
C ASP A 14 1.88 -28.53 57.83
N LEU A 15 1.66 -27.60 56.89
CA LEU A 15 2.15 -27.67 55.51
C LEU A 15 2.89 -26.38 55.17
N VAL A 16 3.98 -26.47 54.40
CA VAL A 16 4.82 -25.31 54.05
C VAL A 16 4.82 -25.08 52.55
N LEU A 17 4.59 -23.83 52.14
CA LEU A 17 4.74 -23.36 50.77
C LEU A 17 6.07 -22.61 50.59
N GLY A 18 6.74 -22.86 49.47
CA GLY A 18 7.97 -22.17 49.11
C GLY A 18 7.70 -20.88 48.34
N GLY A 19 8.59 -19.89 48.45
CA GLY A 19 8.51 -18.66 47.66
C GLY A 19 9.88 -18.19 47.18
N LEU A 20 9.92 -17.62 45.98
CA LEU A 20 11.11 -17.01 45.37
C LEU A 20 10.79 -15.58 44.92
N PHE A 21 11.52 -14.60 45.44
CA PHE A 21 11.27 -13.17 45.22
C PHE A 21 12.55 -12.39 44.94
N GLU A 22 12.43 -11.28 44.21
CA GLU A 22 13.54 -10.38 43.82
C GLU A 22 13.78 -9.32 44.91
N VAL A 23 14.27 -9.74 46.08
CA VAL A 23 14.44 -8.83 47.23
C VAL A 23 15.72 -8.00 47.12
N HIS A 24 16.72 -8.43 46.35
CA HIS A 24 17.94 -7.65 46.08
C HIS A 24 18.23 -7.47 44.59
N PHE A 25 18.82 -6.32 44.25
CA PHE A 25 19.08 -5.91 42.86
C PHE A 25 20.46 -6.33 42.33
N PHE A 26 21.47 -6.41 43.19
CA PHE A 26 22.85 -6.73 42.83
C PHE A 26 23.29 -8.07 43.44
N THR A 27 24.15 -8.78 42.72
CA THR A 27 24.91 -9.91 43.27
C THR A 27 26.38 -9.63 43.10
N LEU A 28 27.10 -9.52 44.20
CA LEU A 28 28.55 -9.40 44.20
C LEU A 28 29.17 -10.79 44.15
N PHE A 29 30.01 -11.00 43.14
CA PHE A 29 30.87 -12.16 43.08
C PHE A 29 32.20 -11.81 43.75
N PRO A 30 32.58 -12.51 44.82
CA PRO A 30 33.90 -12.34 45.39
C PRO A 30 34.97 -12.72 44.36
N GLU A 31 36.14 -12.06 44.41
CA GLU A 31 37.24 -12.36 43.49
C GLU A 31 37.58 -13.84 43.52
N LEU A 32 37.54 -14.48 42.35
CA LEU A 32 37.87 -15.87 42.21
C LEU A 32 39.39 -16.01 42.25
N SER A 33 39.91 -16.60 43.32
CA SER A 33 41.30 -17.01 43.42
C SER A 33 41.43 -18.51 43.17
N PHE A 34 42.49 -18.93 42.48
CA PHE A 34 42.86 -20.34 42.36
C PHE A 34 43.53 -20.89 43.63
N THR A 35 43.78 -20.04 44.64
CA THR A 35 44.47 -20.40 45.89
C THR A 35 43.54 -20.56 47.09
N SER A 36 42.27 -20.19 46.97
CA SER A 36 41.27 -20.32 48.04
C SER A 36 39.96 -20.85 47.48
N GLU A 37 39.15 -21.46 48.36
CA GLU A 37 37.80 -21.82 47.95
C GLU A 37 37.00 -20.55 47.58
N PRO A 38 36.23 -20.57 46.49
CA PRO A 38 35.41 -19.43 46.11
C PRO A 38 34.41 -19.14 47.25
N LEU A 39 34.39 -17.87 47.67
CA LEU A 39 33.40 -17.36 48.60
C LEU A 39 32.01 -17.39 47.92
N GLN A 40 30.96 -17.51 48.74
CA GLN A 40 29.59 -17.47 48.21
C GLN A 40 29.26 -16.05 47.74
N PRO A 41 28.48 -15.90 46.65
CA PRO A 41 28.03 -14.59 46.22
C PRO A 41 27.15 -13.94 47.30
N SER A 42 27.30 -12.63 47.50
CA SER A 42 26.43 -11.83 48.38
C SER A 42 25.44 -11.01 47.55
N CYS A 43 24.27 -10.76 48.10
CA CYS A 43 23.24 -9.95 47.46
C CYS A 43 23.19 -8.56 48.10
N GLU A 44 23.09 -7.51 47.29
CA GLU A 44 23.10 -6.10 47.72
C GLU A 44 22.03 -5.29 47.00
N GLY A 45 21.69 -4.13 47.56
CA GLY A 45 20.66 -3.23 47.02
C GLY A 45 19.25 -3.77 47.25
N PHE A 46 18.75 -3.64 48.47
CA PHE A 46 17.44 -4.11 48.89
C PHE A 46 16.31 -3.41 48.10
N THR A 47 15.37 -4.19 47.55
CA THR A 47 14.22 -3.70 46.77
C THR A 47 12.95 -3.75 47.63
N ILE A 48 12.34 -2.59 47.82
CA ILE A 48 11.05 -2.48 48.55
C ILE A 48 9.95 -3.24 47.80
N PHE A 49 10.00 -3.24 46.47
CA PHE A 49 9.01 -3.88 45.61
C PHE A 49 9.02 -5.41 45.73
N GLY A 50 10.18 -6.06 45.62
CA GLY A 50 10.29 -7.51 45.78
C GLY A 50 9.96 -7.97 47.20
N PHE A 51 10.33 -7.18 48.21
CA PHE A 51 9.95 -7.47 49.59
C PHE A 51 8.44 -7.37 49.82
N LYS A 52 7.76 -6.37 49.24
CA LYS A 52 6.29 -6.24 49.30
C LYS A 52 5.59 -7.45 48.68
N GLN A 53 6.12 -8.03 47.61
CA GLN A 53 5.60 -9.27 47.02
C GLN A 53 5.76 -10.47 47.98
N ALA A 54 6.92 -10.60 48.63
CA ALA A 54 7.16 -11.64 49.64
C ALA A 54 6.19 -11.50 50.84
N GLU A 55 5.98 -10.27 51.32
CA GLU A 55 5.02 -9.97 52.38
C GLU A 55 3.57 -10.19 51.96
N THR A 56 3.24 -9.99 50.67
CA THR A 56 1.92 -10.31 50.14
C THR A 56 1.64 -11.82 50.22
N MET A 57 2.65 -12.66 49.96
CA MET A 57 2.52 -14.11 50.17
C MET A 57 2.33 -14.45 51.66
N ALA A 58 3.11 -13.84 52.56
CA ALA A 58 2.95 -14.04 54.00
C ALA A 58 1.55 -13.63 54.48
N PHE A 59 1.04 -12.49 54.01
CA PHE A 59 -0.31 -12.00 54.29
C PHE A 59 -1.38 -12.96 53.77
N ALA A 60 -1.28 -13.43 52.53
CA ALA A 60 -2.26 -14.34 51.94
C ALA A 60 -2.37 -15.64 52.76
N ILE A 61 -1.23 -16.18 53.21
CA ILE A 61 -1.20 -17.37 54.08
C ILE A 61 -1.86 -17.09 55.43
N ASP A 62 -1.60 -15.93 56.03
CA ASP A 62 -2.22 -15.53 57.30
C ASP A 62 -3.72 -15.29 57.20
N GLU A 63 -4.18 -14.79 56.06
CA GLU A 63 -5.60 -14.65 55.75
C GLU A 63 -6.27 -16.02 55.61
N ILE A 64 -5.67 -16.94 54.84
CA ILE A 64 -6.19 -18.29 54.65
C ILE A 64 -6.27 -19.05 55.99
N ASN A 65 -5.24 -18.95 56.83
CA ASN A 65 -5.23 -19.58 58.15
C ASN A 65 -6.33 -19.08 59.11
N LYS A 66 -6.92 -17.91 58.84
CA LYS A 66 -8.04 -17.35 59.62
C LYS A 66 -9.41 -17.75 59.06
N ARG A 67 -9.46 -18.36 57.87
CA ARG A 67 -10.71 -18.74 57.21
C ARG A 67 -11.19 -20.12 57.68
N PRO A 68 -12.46 -20.24 58.11
CA PRO A 68 -13.02 -21.53 58.50
C PRO A 68 -13.44 -22.39 57.29
N ASP A 69 -13.62 -21.79 56.12
CA ASP A 69 -14.13 -22.45 54.92
C ASP A 69 -13.03 -23.03 54.02
N LEU A 70 -11.80 -22.51 54.10
CA LEU A 70 -10.66 -22.95 53.30
C LEU A 70 -9.57 -23.53 54.21
N LEU A 71 -9.26 -24.82 54.02
CA LEU A 71 -8.30 -25.59 54.82
C LEU A 71 -8.59 -25.61 56.34
N PRO A 72 -9.80 -26.00 56.79
CA PRO A 72 -10.12 -26.06 58.21
C PRO A 72 -9.20 -27.05 58.96
N ASN A 73 -8.73 -26.64 60.14
CA ASN A 73 -7.83 -27.42 61.01
C ASN A 73 -6.42 -27.71 60.45
N ILE A 74 -6.00 -27.02 59.40
CA ILE A 74 -4.64 -27.11 58.85
C ILE A 74 -4.04 -25.72 58.83
N THR A 75 -2.84 -25.59 59.37
CA THR A 75 -2.07 -24.35 59.32
C THR A 75 -1.07 -24.38 58.17
N LEU A 76 -1.14 -23.39 57.30
CA LEU A 76 -0.13 -23.14 56.26
C LEU A 76 1.01 -22.30 56.83
N GLY A 77 2.24 -22.76 56.60
CA GLY A 77 3.48 -22.03 56.82
C GLY A 77 4.14 -21.66 55.49
N TYR A 78 5.27 -20.96 55.58
CA TYR A 78 6.04 -20.56 54.40
C TYR A 78 7.54 -20.61 54.62
N GLN A 79 8.26 -20.76 53.51
CA GLN A 79 9.70 -20.61 53.41
C GLN A 79 10.01 -19.81 52.15
N LEU A 80 10.39 -18.55 52.32
CA LEU A 80 10.59 -17.59 51.26
C LEU A 80 12.08 -17.31 51.12
N TYR A 81 12.59 -17.28 49.90
CA TYR A 81 13.98 -16.98 49.60
C TYR A 81 14.13 -15.87 48.58
N ASP A 82 15.25 -15.17 48.70
CA ASP A 82 15.70 -14.20 47.72
C ASP A 82 16.36 -14.92 46.54
N ASN A 83 16.02 -14.48 45.33
CA ASN A 83 16.61 -14.99 44.11
C ASN A 83 17.77 -14.10 43.58
N CYS A 84 17.94 -12.90 44.15
CA CYS A 84 18.96 -11.91 43.84
C CYS A 84 19.13 -11.55 42.35
N LEU A 85 18.08 -11.67 41.53
CA LEU A 85 18.14 -11.49 40.08
C LEU A 85 19.24 -12.33 39.38
N ARG A 86 19.62 -13.46 39.98
CA ARG A 86 20.64 -14.36 39.44
C ARG A 86 20.16 -15.79 39.37
N LEU A 87 20.22 -16.34 38.16
CA LEU A 87 19.88 -17.72 37.85
C LEU A 87 20.50 -18.73 38.82
N GLY A 88 21.80 -18.59 39.13
CA GLY A 88 22.49 -19.53 40.03
C GLY A 88 21.99 -19.48 41.49
N VAL A 89 21.58 -18.31 41.98
CA VAL A 89 21.05 -18.14 43.35
C VAL A 89 19.61 -18.62 43.40
N SER A 90 18.78 -18.15 42.46
CA SER A 90 17.39 -18.59 42.26
C SER A 90 17.28 -20.13 42.19
N PHE A 91 18.11 -20.76 41.36
CA PHE A 91 18.12 -22.21 41.20
C PHE A 91 18.48 -22.94 42.50
N ARG A 92 19.50 -22.46 43.24
CA ARG A 92 19.88 -23.04 44.54
C ARG A 92 18.77 -22.89 45.57
N ALA A 93 18.13 -21.73 45.63
CA ALA A 93 17.00 -21.49 46.52
C ALA A 93 15.83 -22.43 46.21
N ALA A 94 15.48 -22.59 44.92
CA ALA A 94 14.44 -23.52 44.50
C ALA A 94 14.76 -24.97 44.87
N MET A 95 16.01 -25.41 44.68
CA MET A 95 16.43 -26.76 45.06
C MET A 95 16.38 -26.94 46.58
N SER A 96 16.80 -25.94 47.36
CA SER A 96 16.70 -25.98 48.82
C SER A 96 15.26 -26.09 49.32
N LEU A 97 14.31 -25.45 48.64
CA LEU A 97 12.88 -25.58 48.95
C LEU A 97 12.36 -26.98 48.62
N ALA A 98 12.75 -27.53 47.46
CA ALA A 98 12.29 -28.83 46.98
C ALA A 98 12.93 -30.02 47.70
N SER A 99 14.16 -29.89 48.20
CA SER A 99 14.84 -30.95 48.97
C SER A 99 14.58 -30.90 50.46
N GLY A 100 14.12 -29.76 50.99
CA GLY A 100 14.20 -29.44 52.42
C GLY A 100 15.62 -29.04 52.85
N SER A 101 15.75 -28.48 54.06
CA SER A 101 17.04 -28.14 54.69
C SER A 101 17.30 -29.09 55.85
N GLU A 102 18.34 -29.92 55.75
CA GLU A 102 18.84 -30.69 56.89
C GLU A 102 19.78 -29.83 57.74
N GLU A 103 19.50 -29.71 59.05
CA GLU A 103 20.37 -28.96 59.97
C GLU A 103 21.55 -29.77 60.50
N LYS A 104 21.52 -31.12 60.41
CA LYS A 104 22.65 -32.05 60.69
C LYS A 104 22.25 -33.50 60.41
N PHE A 105 23.11 -34.26 59.72
CA PHE A 105 23.06 -35.72 59.71
C PHE A 105 23.63 -36.25 61.04
N LEU A 106 22.78 -36.54 62.02
CA LEU A 106 23.16 -37.39 63.14
C LEU A 106 22.72 -38.81 62.81
N LEU A 107 23.66 -39.76 62.89
CA LEU A 107 23.49 -41.17 62.50
C LEU A 107 22.55 -41.97 63.42
N ASP A 108 21.97 -41.35 64.45
CA ASP A 108 21.01 -41.98 65.35
C ASP A 108 19.63 -41.31 65.22
N GLU A 109 18.67 -42.15 64.86
CA GLU A 109 17.19 -42.02 64.86
C GLU A 109 16.56 -40.61 64.80
N ASN A 110 15.89 -40.38 63.67
CA ASN A 110 15.09 -39.21 63.22
C ASN A 110 15.88 -38.13 62.47
N CYS A 111 15.68 -38.09 61.14
CA CYS A 111 16.05 -36.98 60.27
C CYS A 111 15.42 -35.68 60.82
N SER A 112 16.24 -34.83 61.44
CA SER A 112 15.85 -33.50 61.92
C SER A 112 16.16 -32.46 60.84
N GLY A 113 15.14 -32.04 60.09
CA GLY A 113 15.26 -31.01 59.04
C GLY A 113 13.91 -30.42 58.65
N SER A 114 13.91 -29.29 57.92
CA SER A 114 12.69 -28.73 57.37
C SER A 114 12.16 -29.64 56.25
N SER A 115 10.87 -29.99 56.30
CA SER A 115 10.26 -30.82 55.27
C SER A 115 10.26 -30.10 53.91
N PRO A 116 10.41 -30.84 52.79
CA PRO A 116 10.23 -30.30 51.44
C PRO A 116 8.91 -29.53 51.31
N VAL A 117 8.95 -28.41 50.58
CA VAL A 117 7.73 -27.64 50.32
C VAL A 117 6.83 -28.37 49.33
N LEU A 118 5.52 -28.17 49.47
CA LEU A 118 4.52 -28.83 48.61
C LEU A 118 4.38 -28.16 47.25
N GLY A 119 4.72 -26.89 47.15
CA GLY A 119 4.69 -26.09 45.94
C GLY A 119 5.44 -24.79 46.14
N ILE A 120 5.84 -24.17 45.03
CA ILE A 120 6.64 -22.95 45.02
C ILE A 120 5.86 -21.84 44.31
N VAL A 121 5.79 -20.66 44.93
CA VAL A 121 5.32 -19.43 44.30
C VAL A 121 6.52 -18.64 43.79
N GLY A 122 6.50 -18.24 42.52
CA GLY A 122 7.68 -17.71 41.82
C GLY A 122 8.36 -18.80 40.98
N ASP A 123 9.55 -18.61 40.44
CA ASP A 123 10.37 -17.40 40.31
C ASP A 123 9.75 -16.42 39.31
N PRO A 124 9.89 -15.10 39.52
CA PRO A 124 9.38 -14.08 38.59
C PRO A 124 10.12 -14.02 37.24
N GLY A 125 11.41 -14.36 37.18
CA GLY A 125 12.20 -14.27 35.96
C GLY A 125 11.99 -15.47 35.02
N SER A 126 11.61 -15.22 33.76
CA SER A 126 11.37 -16.30 32.78
C SER A 126 12.57 -17.25 32.62
N THR A 127 13.79 -16.71 32.48
CA THR A 127 15.04 -17.49 32.38
C THR A 127 15.27 -18.37 33.61
N HIS A 128 14.97 -17.86 34.81
CA HIS A 128 15.09 -18.61 36.06
C HIS A 128 14.04 -19.71 36.15
N ALA A 129 12.78 -19.37 35.85
CA ALA A 129 11.66 -20.30 35.85
C ALA A 129 11.89 -21.48 34.89
N ILE A 130 12.49 -21.23 33.72
CA ILE A 130 12.90 -22.29 32.77
C ILE A 130 13.90 -23.26 33.42
N ALA A 131 14.95 -22.73 34.04
CA ALA A 131 15.99 -23.55 34.66
C ALA A 131 15.44 -24.38 35.83
N ILE A 132 14.66 -23.73 36.71
CA ILE A 132 14.05 -24.39 37.87
C ILE A 132 13.03 -25.45 37.42
N SER A 133 12.12 -25.10 36.52
CA SER A 133 11.05 -26.00 36.06
C SER A 133 11.58 -27.22 35.31
N SER A 134 12.73 -27.10 34.65
CA SER A 134 13.40 -28.23 33.99
C SER A 134 13.75 -29.35 34.97
N ILE A 135 14.03 -29.02 36.23
CA ILE A 135 14.36 -30.00 37.28
C ILE A 135 13.14 -30.35 38.12
N LEU A 136 12.37 -29.35 38.56
CA LEU A 136 11.16 -29.59 39.35
C LEU A 136 10.13 -30.42 38.58
N GLY A 137 10.09 -30.32 37.25
CA GLY A 137 9.24 -31.13 36.39
C GLY A 137 9.54 -32.64 36.43
N LEU A 138 10.77 -33.04 36.78
CA LEU A 138 11.14 -34.46 36.95
C LEU A 138 10.52 -35.04 38.23
N PHE A 139 10.49 -34.24 39.30
CA PHE A 139 9.90 -34.60 40.59
C PHE A 139 8.42 -34.17 40.70
N LYS A 140 7.89 -33.52 39.65
CA LYS A 140 6.53 -32.98 39.56
C LYS A 140 6.18 -32.05 40.73
N VAL A 141 7.16 -31.29 41.23
CA VAL A 141 6.90 -30.26 42.25
C VAL A 141 6.19 -29.09 41.56
N PRO A 142 4.96 -28.71 41.99
CA PRO A 142 4.23 -27.63 41.37
C PRO A 142 4.90 -26.29 41.64
N MET A 143 5.02 -25.49 40.60
CA MET A 143 5.55 -24.14 40.64
C MET A 143 4.55 -23.20 39.98
N VAL A 144 4.09 -22.19 40.71
CA VAL A 144 3.14 -21.18 40.23
C VAL A 144 3.86 -19.83 40.17
N SER A 145 4.35 -19.46 38.99
CA SER A 145 4.99 -18.16 38.81
C SER A 145 3.95 -17.05 38.71
N TYR A 146 4.25 -15.91 39.34
CA TYR A 146 3.39 -14.73 39.31
C TYR A 146 3.80 -13.70 38.24
N TYR A 147 4.94 -13.92 37.56
CA TYR A 147 5.54 -12.94 36.65
C TYR A 147 6.34 -13.52 35.46
N ALA A 148 6.60 -14.83 35.39
CA ALA A 148 7.32 -15.44 34.27
C ALA A 148 6.40 -15.61 33.04
N THR A 149 6.58 -14.75 32.04
CA THR A 149 5.66 -14.61 30.89
C THR A 149 6.12 -15.31 29.60
N CYS A 150 7.36 -15.82 29.53
CA CYS A 150 7.85 -16.48 28.30
C CYS A 150 6.88 -17.55 27.78
N SER A 151 6.53 -17.48 26.50
CA SER A 151 5.69 -18.47 25.82
C SER A 151 6.31 -19.87 25.80
N CYS A 152 7.63 -19.96 25.95
CA CYS A 152 8.37 -21.20 26.05
C CYS A 152 7.96 -22.08 27.24
N LEU A 153 7.48 -21.49 28.34
CA LEU A 153 7.08 -22.20 29.57
C LEU A 153 5.75 -22.93 29.45
N SER A 154 4.92 -22.60 28.45
CA SER A 154 3.62 -23.22 28.19
C SER A 154 3.73 -24.67 27.68
N ASN A 155 4.93 -25.16 27.33
CA ASN A 155 5.14 -26.53 26.87
C ASN A 155 5.07 -27.54 28.03
N ARG A 156 3.87 -28.08 28.29
CA ARG A 156 3.59 -29.08 29.35
C ARG A 156 4.40 -30.37 29.24
N ARG A 157 4.90 -30.73 28.05
CA ARG A 157 5.79 -31.91 27.92
C ARG A 157 7.15 -31.66 28.56
N LYS A 158 7.65 -30.43 28.48
CA LYS A 158 8.93 -30.02 29.05
C LYS A 158 8.79 -29.53 30.49
N TYR A 159 7.72 -28.80 30.80
CA TYR A 159 7.45 -28.20 32.10
C TYR A 159 6.07 -28.66 32.65
N PRO A 160 5.95 -29.94 33.04
CA PRO A 160 4.67 -30.55 33.38
C PRO A 160 4.06 -30.08 34.71
N SER A 161 4.83 -29.40 35.56
CA SER A 161 4.39 -28.90 36.86
C SER A 161 4.51 -27.37 36.99
N PHE A 162 4.72 -26.67 35.87
CA PHE A 162 4.77 -25.21 35.83
C PHE A 162 3.38 -24.62 35.53
N PHE A 163 2.98 -23.65 36.32
CA PHE A 163 1.76 -22.87 36.16
C PHE A 163 2.09 -21.40 36.37
N ARG A 164 1.19 -20.51 35.94
CA ARG A 164 1.36 -19.08 36.22
C ARG A 164 0.04 -18.33 36.35
N THR A 165 0.03 -17.34 37.23
CA THR A 165 -1.11 -16.44 37.46
C THR A 165 -1.07 -15.17 36.61
N ILE A 166 -0.11 -15.10 35.69
CA ILE A 166 0.03 -14.06 34.67
C ILE A 166 -0.15 -14.67 33.26
N PRO A 167 -0.74 -13.94 32.28
CA PRO A 167 -0.84 -14.45 30.92
C PRO A 167 0.51 -14.64 30.22
N SER A 168 0.51 -15.44 29.15
CA SER A 168 1.67 -15.62 28.26
C SER A 168 2.05 -14.37 27.48
N ASP A 169 3.33 -14.22 27.17
CA ASP A 169 3.83 -13.25 26.18
C ASP A 169 3.19 -13.39 24.81
N THR A 170 2.71 -14.59 24.48
CA THR A 170 1.95 -14.83 23.24
C THR A 170 0.72 -13.92 23.18
N PHE A 171 0.03 -13.75 24.32
CA PHE A 171 -1.12 -12.87 24.42
C PHE A 171 -0.72 -11.39 24.55
N GLN A 172 0.38 -11.08 25.23
CA GLN A 172 0.93 -9.72 25.26
C GLN A 172 1.26 -9.21 23.85
N VAL A 173 1.94 -10.03 23.05
CA VAL A 173 2.28 -9.70 21.65
C VAL A 173 1.00 -9.51 20.83
N GLU A 174 0.03 -10.42 20.96
CA GLU A 174 -1.27 -10.30 20.30
C GLU A 174 -1.95 -8.95 20.63
N ALA A 175 -1.95 -8.56 21.90
CA ALA A 175 -2.48 -7.26 22.35
C ALA A 175 -1.72 -6.07 21.76
N MET A 176 -0.38 -6.11 21.75
CA MET A 176 0.44 -5.07 21.13
C MET A 176 0.12 -4.95 19.63
N ILE A 177 0.01 -6.05 18.89
CA ILE A 177 -0.35 -6.04 17.46
C ILE A 177 -1.75 -5.46 17.24
N GLN A 178 -2.73 -5.76 18.11
CA GLN A 178 -4.06 -5.16 18.03
C GLN A 178 -4.01 -3.63 18.20
N ILE A 179 -3.21 -3.13 19.14
CA ILE A 179 -2.98 -1.68 19.33
C ILE A 179 -2.34 -1.06 18.07
N LEU A 180 -1.32 -1.71 17.50
CA LEU A 180 -0.67 -1.21 16.27
C LEU A 180 -1.65 -1.12 15.10
N ARG A 181 -2.53 -2.13 14.95
CA ARG A 181 -3.57 -2.15 13.92
C ARG A 181 -4.62 -1.05 14.12
N GLN A 182 -5.06 -0.83 15.36
CA GLN A 182 -6.04 0.21 15.68
C GLN A 182 -5.60 1.60 15.19
N PHE A 183 -4.31 1.92 15.34
CA PHE A 183 -3.74 3.21 14.92
C PHE A 183 -3.11 3.20 13.51
N GLY A 184 -3.25 2.11 12.76
CA GLY A 184 -2.71 2.00 11.40
C GLY A 184 -1.17 2.07 11.31
N TRP A 185 -0.46 1.67 12.37
CA TRP A 185 1.00 1.69 12.43
C TRP A 185 1.58 0.44 11.79
N THR A 186 2.23 0.62 10.63
CA THR A 186 2.82 -0.48 9.85
C THR A 186 4.34 -0.45 9.80
N TRP A 187 4.99 0.59 10.31
CA TRP A 187 6.45 0.72 10.35
C TRP A 187 6.93 0.94 11.78
N VAL A 188 7.54 -0.08 12.38
CA VAL A 188 7.76 -0.14 13.84
C VAL A 188 9.19 -0.55 14.17
N GLY A 189 9.77 0.09 15.18
CA GLY A 189 11.04 -0.33 15.79
C GLY A 189 10.81 -1.29 16.97
N LEU A 190 11.73 -2.23 17.18
CA LEU A 190 11.67 -3.18 18.30
C LEU A 190 12.97 -3.14 19.12
N VAL A 191 12.83 -3.05 20.44
CA VAL A 191 13.93 -3.22 21.40
C VAL A 191 13.55 -4.27 22.43
N VAL A 192 14.42 -5.25 22.68
CA VAL A 192 14.16 -6.32 23.65
C VAL A 192 15.34 -6.59 24.58
N SER A 193 15.08 -7.18 25.75
CA SER A 193 16.12 -7.70 26.64
C SER A 193 16.86 -8.90 26.02
N SER A 194 18.11 -9.14 26.45
CA SER A 194 18.98 -10.22 25.96
C SER A 194 18.72 -11.60 26.59
N ASP A 195 17.64 -11.73 27.36
CA ASP A 195 17.27 -12.97 28.06
C ASP A 195 16.10 -13.70 27.38
N ASP A 196 15.72 -14.87 27.92
CA ASP A 196 14.68 -15.70 27.30
C ASP A 196 13.32 -15.00 27.21
N TYR A 197 13.02 -14.06 28.12
CA TYR A 197 11.81 -13.24 28.05
C TYR A 197 11.79 -12.39 26.77
N GLY A 198 12.77 -11.50 26.60
CA GLY A 198 12.82 -10.57 25.47
C GLY A 198 12.99 -11.29 24.13
N LEU A 199 13.84 -12.32 24.07
CA LEU A 199 14.17 -13.01 22.81
C LEU A 199 13.02 -13.88 22.27
N PHE A 200 12.27 -14.58 23.12
CA PHE A 200 11.10 -15.35 22.66
C PHE A 200 9.93 -14.44 22.28
N ALA A 201 9.71 -13.36 23.04
CA ALA A 201 8.71 -12.36 22.70
C ALA A 201 9.02 -11.68 21.36
N ALA A 202 10.28 -11.34 21.08
CA ALA A 202 10.72 -10.75 19.80
C ALA A 202 10.38 -11.64 18.59
N ARG A 203 10.62 -12.95 18.69
CA ARG A 203 10.31 -13.91 17.62
C ARG A 203 8.82 -13.98 17.34
N THR A 204 8.01 -14.03 18.40
CA THR A 204 6.55 -14.05 18.30
C THR A 204 6.04 -12.75 17.69
N PHE A 205 6.54 -11.61 18.17
CA PHE A 205 6.18 -10.29 17.68
C PHE A 205 6.52 -10.10 16.20
N LEU A 206 7.72 -10.50 15.75
CA LEU A 206 8.09 -10.40 14.34
C LEU A 206 7.16 -11.23 13.43
N SER A 207 6.77 -12.43 13.87
CA SER A 207 5.85 -13.29 13.12
C SER A 207 4.47 -12.63 12.98
N ASP A 208 3.89 -12.18 14.09
CA ASP A 208 2.54 -11.64 14.14
C ASP A 208 2.46 -10.25 13.49
N LEU A 209 3.52 -9.45 13.58
CA LEU A 209 3.64 -8.18 12.85
C LEU A 209 3.61 -8.42 11.34
N THR A 210 4.35 -9.42 10.85
CA THR A 210 4.38 -9.73 9.41
C THR A 210 3.03 -10.24 8.93
N GLN A 211 2.38 -11.12 9.72
CA GLN A 211 1.03 -11.62 9.41
C GLN A 211 -0.04 -10.52 9.45
N SER A 212 0.19 -9.45 10.21
CA SER A 212 -0.68 -8.27 10.27
C SER A 212 -0.44 -7.24 9.18
N GLY A 213 0.52 -7.46 8.28
CA GLY A 213 0.87 -6.52 7.21
C GLY A 213 1.79 -5.38 7.68
N GLY A 214 2.32 -5.46 8.90
CA GLY A 214 3.34 -4.54 9.41
C GLY A 214 4.76 -4.98 9.03
N CYS A 215 5.69 -4.05 9.10
CA CYS A 215 7.11 -4.25 8.84
C CYS A 215 7.96 -3.65 9.95
N MET A 216 9.11 -4.29 10.17
CA MET A 216 10.07 -3.88 11.18
C MET A 216 11.12 -2.95 10.56
N ALA A 217 11.30 -1.78 11.18
CA ALA A 217 12.30 -0.81 10.77
C ALA A 217 13.70 -1.19 11.27
N TYR A 218 13.77 -1.65 12.51
CA TYR A 218 14.97 -2.13 13.16
C TYR A 218 14.59 -3.03 14.34
N SER A 219 15.50 -3.92 14.73
CA SER A 219 15.41 -4.75 15.93
C SER A 219 16.72 -4.68 16.69
N HIS A 220 16.67 -4.30 17.96
CA HIS A 220 17.84 -4.25 18.83
C HIS A 220 17.64 -5.09 20.09
N VAL A 221 18.73 -5.73 20.51
CA VAL A 221 18.80 -6.49 21.76
C VAL A 221 19.66 -5.68 22.73
N LEU A 222 19.18 -5.51 23.95
CA LEU A 222 19.86 -4.72 24.96
C LEU A 222 21.06 -5.48 25.54
N PRO A 223 22.24 -4.82 25.63
CA PRO A 223 23.44 -5.44 26.17
C PRO A 223 23.28 -5.76 27.66
N LYS A 224 23.72 -6.94 28.08
CA LYS A 224 23.65 -7.38 29.49
C LYS A 224 24.70 -6.70 30.38
N ASP A 225 25.81 -6.29 29.80
CA ASP A 225 26.92 -5.61 30.46
C ASP A 225 26.77 -4.08 30.44
N ASN A 226 25.64 -3.56 29.96
CA ASN A 226 25.36 -2.13 29.83
C ASN A 226 26.45 -1.37 29.05
N ASN A 227 27.04 -1.99 28.03
CA ASN A 227 28.11 -1.38 27.23
C ASN A 227 27.68 -0.02 26.64
N PRO A 228 28.30 1.11 27.04
CA PRO A 228 27.87 2.44 26.60
C PRO A 228 28.00 2.66 25.10
N THR A 229 28.99 2.02 24.45
CA THR A 229 29.22 2.17 23.01
C THR A 229 28.11 1.51 22.21
N GLU A 230 27.62 0.36 22.69
CA GLU A 230 26.50 -0.34 22.07
C GLU A 230 25.18 0.40 22.28
N LEU A 231 24.92 0.90 23.50
CA LEU A 231 23.73 1.71 23.79
C LEU A 231 23.68 2.97 22.92
N LYS A 232 24.81 3.68 22.79
CA LYS A 232 24.93 4.85 21.90
C LYS A 232 24.56 4.51 20.46
N ARG A 233 25.09 3.39 19.93
CA ARG A 233 24.79 2.91 18.58
C ARG A 233 23.30 2.57 18.39
N ILE A 234 22.68 1.93 19.38
CA ILE A 234 21.23 1.62 19.35
C ILE A 234 20.42 2.92 19.27
N VAL A 235 20.71 3.90 20.12
CA VAL A 235 20.00 5.20 20.14
C VAL A 235 20.23 6.00 18.85
N GLU A 236 21.45 5.95 18.28
CA GLU A 236 21.74 6.55 16.98
C GLU A 236 20.90 5.94 15.85
N ASN A 237 20.75 4.62 15.81
CA ASN A 237 19.90 3.94 14.84
C ASN A 237 18.41 4.30 15.02
N ILE A 238 17.93 4.33 16.27
CA ILE A 238 16.56 4.77 16.60
C ILE A 238 16.33 6.19 16.07
N LYS A 239 17.30 7.09 16.27
CA LYS A 239 17.23 8.49 15.83
C LYS A 239 17.25 8.67 14.32
N GLN A 240 18.00 7.82 13.60
CA GLN A 240 18.10 7.87 12.13
C GLN A 240 16.90 7.26 11.42
N SER A 241 16.15 6.37 12.09
CA SER A 241 14.99 5.71 11.50
C SER A 241 13.81 6.67 11.27
N SER A 242 13.01 6.39 10.24
CA SER A 242 11.73 7.05 10.00
C SER A 242 10.59 6.53 10.89
N ALA A 243 10.77 5.38 11.56
CA ALA A 243 9.78 4.83 12.46
C ALA A 243 9.55 5.75 13.66
N ARG A 244 8.28 6.07 13.94
CA ARG A 244 7.87 6.88 15.09
C ARG A 244 7.29 6.07 16.22
N VAL A 245 7.07 4.77 16.02
CA VAL A 245 6.57 3.84 17.04
C VAL A 245 7.68 2.87 17.42
N LEU A 246 7.93 2.75 18.72
CA LEU A 246 8.97 1.89 19.30
C LEU A 246 8.32 0.95 20.31
N VAL A 247 8.34 -0.35 20.03
CA VAL A 247 7.90 -1.41 20.94
C VAL A 247 9.09 -1.88 21.76
N VAL A 248 8.90 -1.95 23.09
CA VAL A 248 9.96 -2.35 24.02
C VAL A 248 9.47 -3.48 24.92
N ILE A 249 10.10 -4.64 24.79
CA ILE A 249 9.83 -5.83 25.61
C ILE A 249 11.07 -6.14 26.44
N SER A 250 11.10 -5.60 27.66
CA SER A 250 12.27 -5.65 28.53
C SER A 250 11.85 -5.44 29.98
N SER A 251 12.63 -5.95 30.93
CA SER A 251 12.55 -5.49 32.32
C SER A 251 13.18 -4.11 32.48
N GLU A 252 12.84 -3.43 33.58
CA GLU A 252 13.35 -2.09 33.90
C GLU A 252 14.88 -2.02 33.97
N ALA A 253 15.53 -3.09 34.47
CA ALA A 253 16.97 -3.12 34.68
C ALA A 253 17.77 -3.03 33.37
N TYR A 254 17.30 -3.68 32.30
CA TYR A 254 17.95 -3.60 30.98
C TYR A 254 17.59 -2.30 30.25
N LEU A 255 16.40 -1.75 30.49
CA LEU A 255 15.89 -0.59 29.76
C LEU A 255 16.45 0.74 30.28
N LEU A 256 16.68 0.86 31.60
CA LEU A 256 17.11 2.11 32.23
C LEU A 256 18.37 2.73 31.59
N PRO A 257 19.46 1.96 31.31
CA PRO A 257 20.64 2.50 30.64
C PRO A 257 20.37 3.04 29.22
N LEU A 258 19.47 2.40 28.47
CA LEU A 258 19.06 2.88 27.15
C LEU A 258 18.30 4.21 27.27
N VAL A 259 17.39 4.32 28.23
CA VAL A 259 16.61 5.53 28.48
C VAL A 259 17.52 6.69 28.88
N ASP A 260 18.53 6.46 29.70
CA ASP A 260 19.53 7.49 30.01
C ASP A 260 20.25 7.98 28.75
N GLU A 261 20.66 7.07 27.86
CA GLU A 261 21.29 7.44 26.59
C GLU A 261 20.34 8.20 25.64
N VAL A 262 19.04 7.85 25.63
CA VAL A 262 17.99 8.58 24.92
C VAL A 262 17.91 10.04 25.39
N VAL A 263 18.04 10.27 26.71
CA VAL A 263 18.09 11.63 27.29
C VAL A 263 19.38 12.34 26.89
N VAL A 264 20.53 11.67 26.97
CA VAL A 264 21.84 12.25 26.60
C VAL A 264 21.84 12.72 25.15
N GLN A 265 21.27 11.94 24.23
CA GLN A 265 21.19 12.27 22.80
C GLN A 265 19.97 13.12 22.42
N ASN A 266 19.12 13.46 23.40
CA ASN A 266 17.89 14.25 23.27
C ASN A 266 16.95 13.72 22.16
N VAL A 267 16.66 12.41 22.17
CA VAL A 267 15.80 11.76 21.16
C VAL A 267 14.32 11.87 21.56
N ARG A 268 13.56 12.70 20.85
CA ARG A 268 12.13 12.95 21.08
C ARG A 268 11.26 12.52 19.90
N GLY A 269 9.94 12.56 20.08
CA GLY A 269 8.97 12.31 19.00
C GLY A 269 8.77 10.83 18.68
N LEU A 270 8.93 9.97 19.69
CA LEU A 270 8.63 8.54 19.61
C LEU A 270 7.38 8.22 20.44
N GLN A 271 6.52 7.38 19.89
CA GLN A 271 5.45 6.72 20.61
C GLN A 271 5.97 5.38 21.13
N TRP A 272 6.07 5.25 22.44
CA TRP A 272 6.52 4.04 23.09
C TRP A 272 5.35 3.09 23.33
N ILE A 273 5.57 1.81 23.04
CA ILE A 273 4.70 0.71 23.43
C ILE A 273 5.44 -0.15 24.45
N ALA A 274 4.97 -0.12 25.69
CA ALA A 274 5.61 -0.78 26.83
C ALA A 274 5.03 -2.18 27.07
N SER A 275 5.90 -3.12 27.45
CA SER A 275 5.49 -4.42 27.98
C SER A 275 5.01 -4.31 29.44
N GLU A 276 4.36 -5.36 29.91
CA GLU A 276 3.91 -5.51 31.29
C GLU A 276 5.01 -5.26 32.32
N ALA A 277 6.25 -5.58 31.95
CA ALA A 277 7.40 -5.53 32.84
C ALA A 277 7.81 -4.13 33.32
N TRP A 278 7.50 -3.07 32.57
CA TRP A 278 7.94 -1.70 32.90
C TRP A 278 6.85 -0.62 32.77
N THR A 279 5.65 -0.99 32.31
CA THR A 279 4.51 -0.06 32.17
C THR A 279 4.15 0.67 33.46
N SER A 280 4.23 -0.02 34.61
CA SER A 280 3.93 0.53 35.94
C SER A 280 5.18 0.80 36.79
N SER A 281 6.38 0.79 36.19
CA SER A 281 7.62 1.01 36.94
C SER A 281 7.81 2.49 37.30
N SER A 282 7.81 2.77 38.61
CA SER A 282 7.96 4.12 39.14
C SER A 282 9.34 4.74 38.90
N VAL A 283 10.35 3.92 38.60
CA VAL A 283 11.72 4.35 38.26
C VAL A 283 11.71 5.33 37.07
N PHE A 284 10.76 5.16 36.14
CA PHE A 284 10.66 6.01 34.95
C PHE A 284 9.77 7.25 35.17
N PHE A 285 9.05 7.37 36.29
CA PHE A 285 8.09 8.46 36.56
C PHE A 285 8.75 9.71 37.11
N THR A 286 9.86 10.13 36.49
CA THR A 286 10.57 11.36 36.87
C THR A 286 10.26 12.50 35.91
N PRO A 287 10.20 13.76 36.39
CA PRO A 287 10.01 14.92 35.52
C PRO A 287 11.08 15.04 34.42
N ARG A 288 12.30 14.53 34.67
CA ARG A 288 13.41 14.47 33.69
C ARG A 288 13.05 13.63 32.45
N LEU A 289 12.32 12.54 32.63
CA LEU A 289 12.00 11.59 31.56
C LEU A 289 10.70 11.92 30.82
N MET A 290 9.86 12.78 31.38
CA MET A 290 8.57 13.17 30.82
C MET A 290 8.63 13.67 29.36
N PRO A 291 9.62 14.50 28.93
CA PRO A 291 9.71 14.94 27.53
C PRO A 291 9.98 13.81 26.52
N TYR A 292 10.43 12.65 26.98
CA TYR A 292 10.88 11.53 26.15
C TYR A 292 9.92 10.34 26.19
N LEU A 293 9.41 10.01 27.39
CA LEU A 293 8.54 8.86 27.64
C LEU A 293 7.08 9.23 27.90
N GLY A 294 6.74 10.52 27.98
CA GLY A 294 5.36 10.96 28.13
C GLY A 294 4.50 10.42 26.99
N GLY A 295 3.27 10.01 27.29
CA GLY A 295 2.34 9.44 26.32
C GLY A 295 2.60 7.96 25.96
N THR A 296 3.54 7.28 26.63
CA THR A 296 3.74 5.83 26.50
C THR A 296 2.42 5.08 26.67
N LEU A 297 2.13 4.15 25.76
CA LEU A 297 1.02 3.19 25.90
C LEU A 297 1.61 1.86 26.34
N GLY A 298 1.10 1.28 27.41
CA GLY A 298 1.68 0.08 28.01
C GLY A 298 0.66 -0.99 28.29
N ILE A 299 1.06 -2.24 28.05
CA ILE A 299 0.34 -3.41 28.55
C ILE A 299 0.61 -3.49 30.06
N ALA A 300 -0.41 -3.68 30.88
CA ALA A 300 -0.24 -3.83 32.32
C ALA A 300 -1.02 -5.03 32.85
N ILE A 301 -0.42 -5.74 33.81
CA ILE A 301 -1.07 -6.82 34.56
C ILE A 301 -2.36 -6.29 35.18
N ARG A 302 -3.46 -7.03 35.06
CA ARG A 302 -4.76 -6.65 35.60
C ARG A 302 -4.66 -6.23 37.08
N ARG A 303 -5.11 -5.01 37.39
CA ARG A 303 -5.18 -4.50 38.77
C ARG A 303 -6.13 -5.37 39.62
N GLY A 304 -5.77 -5.60 40.87
CA GLY A 304 -6.69 -6.13 41.87
C GLY A 304 -6.60 -5.44 43.23
N GLU A 305 -7.46 -5.86 44.13
CA GLU A 305 -7.52 -5.34 45.49
C GLU A 305 -7.34 -6.46 46.51
N ILE A 306 -6.53 -6.19 47.53
CA ILE A 306 -6.26 -7.10 48.65
C ILE A 306 -6.61 -6.37 49.94
N PRO A 307 -7.85 -6.50 50.44
CA PRO A 307 -8.28 -5.86 51.69
C PRO A 307 -7.38 -6.27 52.86
N GLY A 308 -7.00 -5.31 53.71
CA GLY A 308 -6.17 -5.55 54.89
C GLY A 308 -4.65 -5.65 54.63
N LEU A 309 -4.20 -5.74 53.38
CA LEU A 309 -2.76 -5.80 53.07
C LEU A 309 -2.00 -4.57 53.57
N ARG A 310 -2.58 -3.37 53.42
CA ARG A 310 -1.96 -2.13 53.90
C ARG A 310 -1.67 -2.17 55.40
N ASP A 311 -2.64 -2.65 56.18
CA ASP A 311 -2.49 -2.74 57.63
C ASP A 311 -1.46 -3.81 58.01
N HIS A 312 -1.39 -4.92 57.26
CA HIS A 312 -0.33 -5.92 57.42
C HIS A 312 1.06 -5.30 57.19
N LEU A 313 1.26 -4.62 56.06
CA LEU A 313 2.55 -4.02 55.71
C LEU A 313 3.03 -2.99 56.74
N LEU A 314 2.13 -2.20 57.32
CA LEU A 314 2.46 -1.20 58.36
C LEU A 314 2.75 -1.82 59.74
N ASN A 315 2.33 -3.06 59.96
CA ASN A 315 2.48 -3.77 61.24
C ASN A 315 3.64 -4.76 61.24
N ILE A 316 4.41 -4.85 60.16
CA ILE A 316 5.64 -5.66 60.10
C ILE A 316 6.61 -5.17 61.17
N ARG A 317 7.23 -6.11 61.88
CA ARG A 317 8.28 -5.83 62.89
C ARG A 317 9.42 -6.82 62.73
N PRO A 318 10.68 -6.38 62.92
CA PRO A 318 11.83 -7.26 62.85
C PRO A 318 11.82 -8.24 64.02
N ASP A 319 12.25 -9.48 63.77
CA ASP A 319 12.50 -10.47 64.80
C ASP A 319 13.99 -10.85 64.86
N ASN A 320 14.41 -11.46 65.98
CA ASN A 320 15.80 -11.88 66.18
C ASN A 320 16.10 -13.27 65.60
N LYS A 321 15.25 -13.83 64.74
CA LYS A 321 15.46 -15.19 64.21
C LYS A 321 16.40 -15.14 63.00
N PRO A 322 17.43 -16.01 62.97
CA PRO A 322 18.41 -16.01 61.87
C PRO A 322 17.79 -16.32 60.49
N HIS A 323 16.65 -17.04 60.45
CA HIS A 323 15.95 -17.39 59.20
C HIS A 323 15.01 -16.30 58.67
N ASN A 324 14.86 -15.15 59.37
CA ASN A 324 13.98 -14.03 58.99
C ASN A 324 14.80 -12.76 58.72
N ASN A 325 15.93 -12.92 58.04
CA ASN A 325 16.87 -11.83 57.84
C ASN A 325 16.42 -10.79 56.82
N MET A 326 15.41 -11.08 55.98
CA MET A 326 14.84 -10.09 55.03
C MET A 326 14.13 -8.95 55.75
N VAL A 327 13.32 -9.23 56.79
CA VAL A 327 12.59 -8.20 57.54
C VAL A 327 13.56 -7.23 58.21
N ARG A 328 14.67 -7.78 58.73
CA ARG A 328 15.74 -6.98 59.32
C ARG A 328 16.38 -6.05 58.29
N GLN A 329 16.78 -6.58 57.13
CA GLN A 329 17.38 -5.79 56.05
C GLN A 329 16.42 -4.72 55.50
N PHE A 330 15.13 -5.07 55.37
CA PHE A 330 14.08 -4.12 55.05
C PHE A 330 14.07 -2.96 56.04
N TRP A 331 14.06 -3.27 57.33
CA TRP A 331 13.99 -2.27 58.39
C TRP A 331 15.23 -1.37 58.42
N GLU A 332 16.42 -1.95 58.29
CA GLU A 332 17.70 -1.22 58.18
C GLU A 332 17.71 -0.28 56.96
N THR A 333 17.18 -0.74 55.82
CA THR A 333 17.06 0.06 54.59
C THR A 333 16.02 1.18 54.73
N MET A 334 14.87 0.87 55.34
CA MET A 334 13.71 1.76 55.43
C MET A 334 13.95 2.95 56.36
N PHE A 335 14.72 2.75 57.43
CA PHE A 335 15.01 3.75 58.46
C PHE A 335 16.46 4.24 58.46
N GLU A 336 17.27 3.81 57.49
CA GLU A 336 18.70 4.13 57.36
C GLU A 336 19.47 3.92 58.69
N CYS A 337 19.25 2.77 59.32
CA CYS A 337 19.81 2.38 60.62
C CYS A 337 20.38 0.95 60.58
N GLU A 338 21.12 0.54 61.61
CA GLU A 338 21.66 -0.82 61.71
C GLU A 338 21.30 -1.52 63.04
N PHE A 339 20.96 -2.81 63.00
CA PHE A 339 20.86 -3.65 64.20
C PHE A 339 22.25 -4.19 64.60
N LYS A 340 22.67 -3.97 65.84
CA LYS A 340 24.02 -4.37 66.28
C LYS A 340 24.09 -5.82 66.76
N PRO A 341 25.17 -6.57 66.44
CA PRO A 341 25.57 -7.72 67.24
C PRO A 341 26.02 -7.25 68.64
N PRO A 342 25.95 -8.08 69.69
CA PRO A 342 26.23 -7.68 71.08
C PRO A 342 27.64 -7.14 71.38
N SER A 343 28.58 -7.13 70.42
CA SER A 343 30.02 -7.07 70.68
C SER A 343 30.83 -6.04 69.88
N VAL A 344 30.24 -5.01 69.27
CA VAL A 344 31.01 -3.98 68.51
C VAL A 344 30.67 -2.55 68.97
N LEU A 345 31.72 -1.78 69.30
CA LEU A 345 31.65 -0.36 69.65
C LEU A 345 31.30 0.50 68.42
N VAL A 346 30.53 1.56 68.66
CA VAL A 346 29.92 2.43 67.64
C VAL A 346 30.97 3.10 66.76
N GLU A 347 30.96 2.84 65.45
CA GLU A 347 31.57 3.77 64.49
C GLU A 347 30.77 5.08 64.51
N VAL A 348 31.47 6.20 64.67
CA VAL A 348 30.87 7.54 64.78
C VAL A 348 30.09 7.86 63.50
N GLY A 349 28.75 7.90 63.58
CA GLY A 349 27.89 8.46 62.53
C GLY A 349 26.68 7.64 62.05
N LYS A 350 26.51 6.37 62.45
CA LYS A 350 25.35 5.55 62.03
C LYS A 350 24.28 5.37 63.13
N ASN A 351 23.01 5.55 62.77
CA ASN A 351 21.86 5.38 63.66
C ASN A 351 21.61 3.91 64.02
N VAL A 352 21.16 3.64 65.24
CA VAL A 352 20.86 2.27 65.73
C VAL A 352 19.38 1.98 65.57
N CYS A 353 19.02 0.85 64.94
CA CYS A 353 17.63 0.43 64.87
C CYS A 353 17.12 -0.10 66.22
N THR A 354 15.94 0.34 66.63
CA THR A 354 15.22 -0.09 67.83
C THR A 354 14.20 -1.20 67.54
N GLY A 355 13.75 -1.33 66.29
CA GLY A 355 12.69 -2.24 65.87
C GLY A 355 11.28 -1.76 66.24
N GLN A 356 11.16 -0.51 66.71
CA GLN A 356 9.91 0.14 67.14
C GLN A 356 9.64 1.45 66.39
N GLU A 357 10.46 1.77 65.39
CA GLU A 357 10.24 2.86 64.45
C GLU A 357 8.86 2.74 63.75
N ASP A 358 8.26 3.88 63.41
CA ASP A 358 6.93 3.93 62.81
C ASP A 358 7.00 3.97 61.29
N LEU A 359 6.57 2.88 60.64
CA LEU A 359 6.48 2.78 59.18
C LEU A 359 5.51 3.82 58.57
N ARG A 360 4.57 4.36 59.35
CA ARG A 360 3.63 5.41 58.90
C ARG A 360 4.29 6.78 58.80
N ALA A 361 5.39 6.98 59.53
CA ALA A 361 6.11 8.25 59.55
C ALA A 361 7.04 8.41 58.35
N VAL A 362 7.31 7.33 57.61
CA VAL A 362 8.18 7.38 56.42
C VAL A 362 7.34 7.47 55.15
N GLU A 363 7.56 8.53 54.39
CA GLU A 363 6.98 8.69 53.05
C GLU A 363 7.61 7.67 52.09
N SER A 364 6.99 6.51 51.95
CA SER A 364 7.42 5.47 51.01
C SER A 364 6.25 4.85 50.26
N GLY A 365 6.52 4.38 49.04
CA GLY A 365 5.56 3.61 48.25
C GLY A 365 5.30 2.19 48.77
N PHE A 366 5.94 1.76 49.86
CA PHE A 366 5.83 0.39 50.39
C PHE A 366 4.39 0.05 50.78
N ALA A 367 3.73 0.93 51.53
CA ALA A 367 2.37 0.75 52.02
C ALA A 367 1.29 1.21 51.01
N ASP A 368 1.68 1.60 49.79
CA ASP A 368 0.73 1.94 48.74
C ASP A 368 0.11 0.67 48.14
N VAL A 369 -1.19 0.52 48.34
CA VAL A 369 -2.00 -0.60 47.85
C VAL A 369 -3.03 -0.17 46.81
N SER A 370 -2.90 1.05 46.26
CA SER A 370 -3.87 1.61 45.33
C SER A 370 -3.86 0.92 43.96
N ASP A 371 -2.69 0.45 43.50
CA ASP A 371 -2.49 -0.21 42.19
C ASP A 371 -1.73 -1.55 42.32
N LEU A 372 -2.29 -2.51 43.06
CA LEU A 372 -1.69 -3.85 43.21
C LEU A 372 -1.82 -4.63 41.91
N ARG A 373 -0.67 -5.10 41.38
CA ARG A 373 -0.59 -5.83 40.12
C ARG A 373 0.21 -7.13 40.31
N PRO A 374 1.56 -7.18 40.27
CA PRO A 374 2.29 -8.41 40.59
C PRO A 374 1.96 -9.00 41.96
N GLU A 375 1.74 -8.15 42.97
CA GLU A 375 1.32 -8.58 44.31
C GLU A 375 -0.02 -9.33 44.27
N TYR A 376 -0.93 -8.89 43.42
CA TYR A 376 -2.21 -9.56 43.24
C TYR A 376 -2.08 -10.91 42.53
N ASN A 377 -1.11 -11.06 41.61
CA ASN A 377 -0.77 -12.36 41.03
C ASN A 377 -0.12 -13.30 42.04
N VAL A 378 0.70 -12.79 42.97
CA VAL A 378 1.22 -13.56 44.12
C VAL A 378 0.07 -14.06 44.99
N TYR A 379 -0.86 -13.16 45.35
CA TYR A 379 -2.05 -13.50 46.12
C TYR A 379 -2.88 -14.60 45.43
N LYS A 380 -3.15 -14.47 44.13
CA LYS A 380 -3.82 -15.50 43.31
C LYS A 380 -3.06 -16.83 43.32
N ALA A 381 -1.72 -16.81 43.26
CA ALA A 381 -0.91 -18.02 43.22
C ALA A 381 -0.98 -18.81 44.54
N VAL A 382 -0.90 -18.11 45.67
CA VAL A 382 -1.06 -18.71 47.00
C VAL A 382 -2.46 -19.31 47.15
N TYR A 383 -3.50 -18.55 46.77
CA TYR A 383 -4.88 -19.04 46.80
C TYR A 383 -5.11 -20.24 45.89
N ALA A 384 -4.50 -20.27 44.69
CA ALA A 384 -4.59 -21.42 43.80
C ALA A 384 -4.00 -22.68 44.42
N LEU A 385 -2.83 -22.58 45.07
CA LEU A 385 -2.25 -23.71 45.81
C LEU A 385 -3.11 -24.12 47.01
N ALA A 386 -3.67 -23.16 47.75
CA ALA A 386 -4.54 -23.46 48.88
C ALA A 386 -5.86 -24.13 48.47
N HIS A 387 -6.49 -23.69 47.38
CA HIS A 387 -7.66 -24.35 46.80
C HIS A 387 -7.33 -25.76 46.29
N ALA A 388 -6.20 -25.94 45.60
CA ALA A 388 -5.76 -27.26 45.16
C ALA A 388 -5.52 -28.22 46.35
N LEU A 389 -4.92 -27.72 47.43
CA LEU A 389 -4.76 -28.47 48.68
C LEU A 389 -6.12 -28.78 49.32
N HIS A 390 -7.04 -27.83 49.31
CA HIS A 390 -8.36 -28.00 49.90
C HIS A 390 -9.15 -29.10 49.19
N ASP A 391 -9.18 -29.08 47.86
CA ASP A 391 -9.85 -30.09 47.04
C ASP A 391 -9.22 -31.48 47.24
N LEU A 392 -7.88 -31.53 47.38
CA LEU A 392 -7.16 -32.75 47.71
C LEU A 392 -7.60 -33.35 49.05
N LEU A 393 -7.83 -32.49 50.05
CA LEU A 393 -8.24 -32.89 51.40
C LEU A 393 -9.73 -33.25 51.50
N GLN A 394 -10.56 -32.65 50.65
CA GLN A 394 -11.98 -32.99 50.54
C GLN A 394 -12.23 -34.28 49.75
N CYS A 395 -11.18 -34.91 49.22
CA CYS A 395 -11.29 -36.15 48.47
C CYS A 395 -12.01 -37.25 49.27
N VAL A 396 -13.02 -37.86 48.65
CA VAL A 396 -13.81 -38.95 49.25
C VAL A 396 -13.18 -40.30 48.91
N PRO A 397 -12.77 -41.12 49.90
CA PRO A 397 -12.21 -42.45 49.65
C PRO A 397 -13.16 -43.32 48.81
N GLY A 398 -12.62 -43.99 47.79
CA GLY A 398 -13.40 -44.79 46.84
C GLY A 398 -14.00 -43.99 45.67
N ARG A 399 -13.83 -42.67 45.66
CA ARG A 399 -14.15 -41.77 44.54
C ARG A 399 -12.99 -40.84 44.16
N GLY A 400 -11.80 -41.12 44.68
CA GLY A 400 -10.63 -40.29 44.44
C GLY A 400 -10.11 -40.40 43.00
N PRO A 401 -9.33 -39.42 42.53
CA PRO A 401 -8.85 -39.37 41.14
C PRO A 401 -7.64 -40.28 40.87
N PHE A 402 -7.07 -40.91 41.90
CA PHE A 402 -5.86 -41.72 41.78
C PHE A 402 -6.17 -43.22 41.66
N SER A 403 -5.15 -44.01 41.32
CA SER A 403 -5.27 -45.47 41.10
C SER A 403 -6.08 -46.16 42.19
N GLY A 404 -7.05 -46.98 41.79
CA GLY A 404 -7.97 -47.67 42.70
C GLY A 404 -8.99 -46.75 43.39
N HIS A 405 -9.30 -45.59 42.80
CA HIS A 405 -10.18 -44.56 43.37
C HIS A 405 -9.72 -44.06 44.75
N SER A 406 -8.40 -43.99 44.94
CA SER A 406 -7.77 -43.59 46.18
C SER A 406 -7.60 -42.08 46.30
N CYS A 407 -7.53 -41.60 47.54
CA CYS A 407 -7.24 -40.21 47.89
C CYS A 407 -5.81 -40.09 48.40
N ALA A 408 -5.21 -38.91 48.20
CA ALA A 408 -3.91 -38.59 48.77
C ALA A 408 -4.02 -38.42 50.30
N SER A 409 -2.94 -38.75 51.02
CA SER A 409 -2.85 -38.60 52.48
C SER A 409 -1.84 -37.53 52.82
N ILE A 410 -2.19 -36.57 53.69
CA ILE A 410 -1.31 -35.47 54.13
C ILE A 410 0.07 -35.96 54.58
N LYS A 411 0.13 -37.05 55.36
CA LYS A 411 1.38 -37.59 55.91
C LYS A 411 2.33 -38.19 54.87
N LYS A 412 1.83 -38.47 53.66
CA LYS A 412 2.57 -39.11 52.55
C LYS A 412 2.25 -38.39 51.23
N LEU A 413 2.05 -37.09 51.30
CA LEU A 413 1.62 -36.30 50.16
C LEU A 413 2.78 -36.20 49.15
N GLU A 414 2.52 -36.62 47.91
CA GLU A 414 3.50 -36.51 46.84
C GLU A 414 3.19 -35.27 45.98
N PRO A 415 4.19 -34.47 45.58
CA PRO A 415 3.95 -33.20 44.87
C PRO A 415 3.13 -33.34 43.58
N TRP A 416 3.28 -34.45 42.85
CA TRP A 416 2.51 -34.71 41.62
C TRP A 416 1.00 -34.85 41.87
N GLN A 417 0.59 -35.25 43.07
CA GLN A 417 -0.83 -35.35 43.42
C GLN A 417 -1.44 -33.96 43.52
N LEU A 418 -0.68 -32.96 44.00
CA LEU A 418 -1.13 -31.58 44.05
C LEU A 418 -1.25 -30.97 42.65
N VAL A 419 -0.34 -31.33 41.73
CA VAL A 419 -0.41 -30.89 40.31
C VAL A 419 -1.77 -31.25 39.70
N HIS A 420 -2.30 -32.46 39.96
CA HIS A 420 -3.61 -32.88 39.45
C HIS A 420 -4.76 -31.95 39.88
N TYR A 421 -4.78 -31.55 41.15
CA TYR A 421 -5.82 -30.64 41.64
C TYR A 421 -5.59 -29.22 41.13
N LEU A 422 -4.34 -28.80 41.03
CA LEU A 422 -3.97 -27.47 40.52
C LEU A 422 -4.46 -27.25 39.08
N GLU A 423 -4.40 -28.27 38.21
CA GLU A 423 -4.95 -28.23 36.84
C GLU A 423 -6.46 -27.98 36.77
N ARG A 424 -7.20 -28.17 37.88
CA ARG A 424 -8.66 -28.08 37.95
C ARG A 424 -9.16 -26.95 38.84
N VAL A 425 -8.24 -26.16 39.40
CA VAL A 425 -8.59 -25.03 40.25
C VAL A 425 -9.46 -24.04 39.48
N ASN A 426 -10.59 -23.68 40.08
CA ASN A 426 -11.51 -22.69 39.56
C ASN A 426 -12.22 -22.01 40.73
N PHE A 427 -11.80 -20.80 41.07
CA PHE A 427 -12.39 -20.01 42.16
C PHE A 427 -12.52 -18.54 41.76
N THR A 428 -13.26 -17.79 42.56
CA THR A 428 -13.40 -16.33 42.41
C THR A 428 -12.78 -15.66 43.63
N THR A 429 -11.92 -14.68 43.40
CA THR A 429 -11.31 -13.89 44.48
C THR A 429 -12.35 -12.98 45.14
N GLY A 430 -12.04 -12.42 46.31
CA GLY A 430 -12.89 -11.42 46.96
C GLY A 430 -13.15 -10.15 46.12
N PHE A 431 -12.29 -9.88 45.12
CA PHE A 431 -12.44 -8.76 44.19
C PHE A 431 -13.33 -9.09 42.97
N GLY A 432 -13.77 -10.35 42.81
CA GLY A 432 -14.62 -10.78 41.71
C GLY A 432 -13.89 -11.38 40.50
N ASP A 433 -12.56 -11.41 40.50
CA ASP A 433 -11.78 -12.05 39.44
C ASP A 433 -11.89 -13.58 39.53
N ARG A 434 -12.16 -14.22 38.39
CA ARG A 434 -12.07 -15.67 38.24
C ARG A 434 -10.62 -16.10 38.05
N VAL A 435 -10.21 -17.16 38.75
CA VAL A 435 -8.86 -17.74 38.68
C VAL A 435 -8.96 -19.20 38.28
N SER A 436 -8.34 -19.52 37.15
CA SER A 436 -8.22 -20.88 36.60
C SER A 436 -7.03 -20.94 35.66
N PHE A 437 -6.52 -22.15 35.39
CA PHE A 437 -5.46 -22.39 34.42
C PHE A 437 -6.02 -23.08 33.17
N ASP A 438 -5.46 -22.76 32.00
CA ASP A 438 -5.75 -23.46 30.75
C ASP A 438 -4.98 -24.79 30.64
N GLU A 439 -5.13 -25.47 29.50
CA GLU A 439 -4.43 -26.73 29.20
C GLU A 439 -2.89 -26.61 29.24
N ASN A 440 -2.35 -25.41 29.10
CA ASN A 440 -0.93 -25.10 29.15
C ASN A 440 -0.45 -24.66 30.54
N GLY A 441 -1.34 -24.57 31.53
CA GLY A 441 -1.03 -24.04 32.86
C GLY A 441 -0.98 -22.51 32.92
N ASP A 442 -1.53 -21.83 31.91
CA ASP A 442 -1.52 -20.37 31.79
C ASP A 442 -2.79 -19.74 32.38
N ALA A 443 -2.67 -18.54 32.92
CA ALA A 443 -3.79 -17.77 33.44
C ALA A 443 -4.74 -17.30 32.33
N LEU A 444 -5.96 -16.89 32.74
CA LEU A 444 -6.91 -16.24 31.85
C LEU A 444 -6.28 -15.00 31.16
N PRO A 445 -6.32 -14.89 29.81
CA PRO A 445 -5.62 -13.85 29.08
C PRO A 445 -6.38 -12.52 29.10
N ILE A 446 -6.08 -11.70 30.11
CA ILE A 446 -6.64 -10.35 30.29
C ILE A 446 -5.52 -9.39 30.74
N TYR A 447 -5.42 -8.23 30.08
CA TYR A 447 -4.52 -7.14 30.47
C TYR A 447 -5.24 -5.79 30.49
N ASP A 448 -4.79 -4.89 31.37
CA ASP A 448 -5.13 -3.47 31.30
C ASP A 448 -4.23 -2.77 30.28
N ILE A 449 -4.72 -1.68 29.71
CA ILE A 449 -3.93 -0.81 28.85
C ILE A 449 -3.79 0.53 29.54
N MET A 450 -2.55 0.94 29.75
CA MET A 450 -2.22 2.13 30.51
C MET A 450 -1.58 3.19 29.62
N ASN A 451 -1.77 4.45 29.97
CA ASN A 451 -1.13 5.58 29.31
C ASN A 451 -0.44 6.49 30.33
N TRP A 452 0.76 6.97 29.98
CA TRP A 452 1.56 7.84 30.83
C TRP A 452 1.17 9.30 30.59
N VAL A 453 0.36 9.84 31.51
CA VAL A 453 -0.25 11.18 31.39
C VAL A 453 0.57 12.21 32.16
N ARG A 454 0.69 13.41 31.60
CA ARG A 454 1.28 14.57 32.27
C ARG A 454 0.28 15.20 33.24
N LEU A 455 0.68 15.40 34.49
CA LEU A 455 -0.06 16.21 35.46
C LEU A 455 0.30 17.70 35.36
N GLN A 456 -0.55 18.55 35.94
CA GLN A 456 -0.37 20.02 35.90
C GLN A 456 0.90 20.48 36.63
N ASP A 457 1.33 19.73 37.65
CA ASP A 457 2.57 19.94 38.41
C ASP A 457 3.82 19.44 37.68
N GLY A 458 3.67 18.85 36.48
CA GLY A 458 4.77 18.32 35.68
C GLY A 458 5.16 16.88 36.03
N SER A 459 4.55 16.25 37.03
CA SER A 459 4.74 14.83 37.34
C SER A 459 4.04 13.92 36.32
N MET A 460 4.44 12.64 36.26
CA MET A 460 3.79 11.63 35.43
C MET A 460 2.86 10.77 36.26
N GLN A 461 1.66 10.52 35.74
CA GLN A 461 0.70 9.59 36.31
C GLN A 461 0.30 8.56 35.25
N VAL A 462 0.31 7.30 35.64
CA VAL A 462 -0.15 6.21 34.78
C VAL A 462 -1.66 6.04 34.96
N LYS A 463 -2.42 6.11 33.86
CA LYS A 463 -3.88 5.98 33.88
C LYS A 463 -4.33 4.83 32.99
N ASN A 464 -5.34 4.10 33.46
CA ASN A 464 -6.00 3.10 32.64
C ASN A 464 -6.81 3.80 31.52
N VAL A 465 -6.57 3.39 30.28
CA VAL A 465 -7.24 3.87 29.06
C VAL A 465 -7.94 2.75 28.28
N GLY A 466 -7.87 1.50 28.75
CA GLY A 466 -8.49 0.40 28.06
C GLY A 466 -8.20 -0.97 28.67
N VAL A 467 -8.74 -1.99 28.02
CA VAL A 467 -8.58 -3.40 28.41
C VAL A 467 -8.47 -4.24 27.16
N VAL A 468 -7.67 -5.30 27.24
CA VAL A 468 -7.62 -6.36 26.25
C VAL A 468 -7.99 -7.68 26.92
N ASP A 469 -9.05 -8.31 26.43
CA ASP A 469 -9.62 -9.54 26.99
C ASP A 469 -9.86 -10.56 25.88
N LYS A 470 -9.15 -11.69 25.93
CA LYS A 470 -9.27 -12.75 24.92
C LYS A 470 -10.60 -13.50 25.00
N SER A 471 -11.26 -13.48 26.16
CA SER A 471 -12.55 -14.14 26.38
C SER A 471 -13.72 -13.37 25.74
N ALA A 472 -13.51 -12.11 25.36
CA ALA A 472 -14.49 -11.30 24.67
C ALA A 472 -14.73 -11.80 23.22
N PRO A 473 -15.91 -11.51 22.62
CA PRO A 473 -16.20 -11.86 21.23
C PRO A 473 -15.16 -11.32 20.24
N THR A 474 -14.94 -12.06 19.15
CA THR A 474 -14.01 -11.65 18.08
C THR A 474 -14.36 -10.25 17.55
N GLY A 475 -13.38 -9.35 17.53
CA GLY A 475 -13.56 -7.95 17.16
C GLY A 475 -13.88 -6.99 18.31
N GLN A 476 -14.10 -7.51 19.53
CA GLN A 476 -14.30 -6.71 20.76
C GLN A 476 -13.25 -7.03 21.84
N GLN A 477 -12.16 -7.69 21.45
CA GLN A 477 -11.10 -8.11 22.37
C GLN A 477 -10.30 -6.92 22.90
N LEU A 478 -10.07 -5.90 22.07
CA LEU A 478 -9.42 -4.65 22.44
C LEU A 478 -10.47 -3.56 22.61
N VAL A 479 -10.54 -2.97 23.80
CA VAL A 479 -11.37 -1.79 24.09
C VAL A 479 -10.45 -0.67 24.55
N LEU A 480 -10.38 0.41 23.76
CA LEU A 480 -9.61 1.60 24.04
C LEU A 480 -10.52 2.83 24.10
N ASP A 481 -10.31 3.65 25.12
CA ASP A 481 -10.88 4.99 25.23
C ASP A 481 -9.87 5.99 24.67
N GLU A 482 -9.93 6.21 23.35
CA GLU A 482 -8.95 7.03 22.61
C GLU A 482 -8.92 8.49 23.08
N ASP A 483 -10.05 9.02 23.59
CA ASP A 483 -10.16 10.39 24.10
C ASP A 483 -9.41 10.59 25.42
N ARG A 484 -9.16 9.51 26.18
CA ARG A 484 -8.38 9.54 27.42
C ARG A 484 -6.89 9.37 27.20
N ILE A 485 -6.45 9.04 25.97
CA ILE A 485 -5.05 8.85 25.66
C ILE A 485 -4.35 10.21 25.54
N PHE A 486 -3.34 10.41 26.37
CA PHE A 486 -2.42 11.53 26.25
C PHE A 486 -1.36 11.24 25.19
N TRP A 487 -1.36 12.05 24.13
CA TRP A 487 -0.38 12.02 23.06
C TRP A 487 0.67 13.11 23.29
N ASN A 488 1.93 12.72 23.48
CA ASN A 488 3.04 13.65 23.74
C ASN A 488 3.62 14.25 22.44
N PHE A 489 2.73 14.65 21.54
CA PHE A 489 3.05 15.27 20.25
C PHE A 489 2.37 16.63 20.14
N GLU A 490 2.94 17.53 19.35
CA GLU A 490 2.35 18.86 19.13
C GLU A 490 0.92 18.79 18.56
N SER A 491 0.66 17.78 17.71
CA SER A 491 -0.66 17.52 17.11
C SER A 491 -1.70 17.02 18.12
N LYS A 492 -1.28 16.57 19.31
CA LYS A 492 -2.11 15.85 20.30
C LYS A 492 -2.87 14.65 19.71
N LYS A 493 -2.31 14.03 18.67
CA LYS A 493 -2.86 12.89 17.95
C LYS A 493 -1.79 11.79 17.83
N PRO A 494 -2.18 10.52 17.60
CA PRO A 494 -1.21 9.47 17.33
C PRO A 494 -0.30 9.85 16.15
N PRO A 495 1.00 9.53 16.21
CA PRO A 495 1.91 9.82 15.12
C PRO A 495 1.60 8.91 13.93
N ARG A 496 2.02 9.33 12.74
CA ARG A 496 2.00 8.46 11.56
C ARG A 496 3.32 7.70 11.48
N SER A 497 3.26 6.37 11.45
CA SER A 497 4.43 5.50 11.37
C SER A 497 4.26 4.47 10.25
N VAL A 498 4.59 4.89 9.03
CA VAL A 498 4.55 4.10 7.79
C VAL A 498 5.88 4.28 7.04
N CYS A 499 6.32 3.26 6.29
CA CYS A 499 7.57 3.37 5.51
C CYS A 499 7.35 4.16 4.22
N SER A 500 6.29 3.82 3.49
CA SER A 500 5.83 4.49 2.29
C SER A 500 4.38 4.95 2.45
N GLU A 501 4.10 6.10 1.85
CA GLU A 501 2.75 6.63 1.72
C GLU A 501 1.92 5.79 0.77
N SER A 502 0.59 5.74 0.98
CA SER A 502 -0.32 5.08 0.04
C SER A 502 -0.24 5.71 -1.34
N CYS A 503 -0.15 4.87 -2.36
CA CYS A 503 -0.04 5.27 -3.74
C CYS A 503 -1.37 5.79 -4.27
N PRO A 504 -1.43 7.03 -4.79
CA PRO A 504 -2.66 7.58 -5.34
C PRO A 504 -3.08 6.85 -6.63
N PRO A 505 -4.36 6.96 -7.03
CA PRO A 505 -4.80 6.54 -8.36
C PRO A 505 -3.91 7.12 -9.46
N GLY A 506 -3.76 6.37 -10.55
CA GLY A 506 -2.84 6.66 -11.65
C GLY A 506 -1.41 6.22 -11.44
N THR A 507 -1.11 5.67 -10.26
CA THR A 507 0.16 5.03 -9.95
C THR A 507 -0.04 3.56 -9.58
N ARG A 508 1.05 2.79 -9.64
CA ARG A 508 1.15 1.43 -9.14
C ARG A 508 2.27 1.31 -8.13
N VAL A 509 2.08 0.39 -7.19
CA VAL A 509 3.05 0.04 -6.15
C VAL A 509 4.22 -0.74 -6.77
N ALA A 510 5.44 -0.25 -6.55
CA ALA A 510 6.66 -0.94 -6.92
C ALA A 510 7.55 -1.13 -5.69
N ARG A 511 7.79 -2.38 -5.31
CA ARG A 511 8.60 -2.70 -4.13
C ARG A 511 10.05 -2.25 -4.31
N LYS A 512 10.63 -1.65 -3.28
CA LYS A 512 12.06 -1.32 -3.25
C LYS A 512 12.86 -2.60 -3.10
N LYS A 513 13.78 -2.84 -4.04
CA LYS A 513 14.61 -4.06 -4.01
C LYS A 513 15.51 -4.05 -2.77
N GLY A 514 15.38 -5.07 -1.92
CA GLY A 514 16.18 -5.21 -0.69
C GLY A 514 15.51 -4.67 0.57
N GLU A 515 14.37 -3.99 0.45
CA GLU A 515 13.60 -3.44 1.58
C GLU A 515 12.35 -4.31 1.90
N PRO A 516 11.76 -4.17 3.11
CA PRO A 516 10.51 -4.85 3.47
C PRO A 516 9.31 -4.47 2.59
N VAL A 517 8.26 -5.30 2.58
CA VAL A 517 7.08 -5.12 1.71
C VAL A 517 6.31 -3.81 1.91
N CYS A 518 6.42 -3.20 3.09
CA CYS A 518 5.80 -1.91 3.41
C CYS A 518 6.55 -0.71 2.78
N CYS A 519 7.75 -0.93 2.26
CA CYS A 519 8.59 0.09 1.65
C CYS A 519 8.56 -0.05 0.12
N PHE A 520 7.81 0.84 -0.52
CA PHE A 520 7.58 0.84 -1.97
C PHE A 520 7.62 2.25 -2.54
N ASP A 521 7.79 2.34 -3.86
CA ASP A 521 7.65 3.57 -4.62
C ASP A 521 6.35 3.53 -5.43
N CYS A 522 5.71 4.69 -5.55
CA CYS A 522 4.55 4.87 -6.40
C CYS A 522 5.00 5.27 -7.80
N ILE A 523 4.93 4.32 -8.74
CA ILE A 523 5.36 4.54 -10.12
C ILE A 523 4.11 4.87 -10.96
N PRO A 524 4.10 5.97 -11.73
CA PRO A 524 2.95 6.33 -12.54
C PRO A 524 2.74 5.30 -13.65
N CYS A 525 1.48 5.01 -13.98
CA CYS A 525 1.12 4.06 -15.05
C CYS A 525 1.68 4.46 -16.40
N ALA A 526 1.85 3.54 -17.34
CA ALA A 526 2.31 3.88 -18.69
C ALA A 526 1.24 4.68 -19.48
N GLU A 527 1.63 5.33 -20.57
CA GLU A 527 0.66 5.99 -21.45
C GLU A 527 -0.31 4.98 -22.07
N GLY A 528 -1.61 5.30 -22.05
CA GLY A 528 -2.67 4.38 -22.47
C GLY A 528 -3.07 3.35 -21.40
N GLU A 529 -2.44 3.38 -20.23
CA GLU A 529 -2.82 2.59 -19.05
C GLU A 529 -3.36 3.50 -17.93
N PHE A 530 -4.17 2.92 -17.05
CA PHE A 530 -4.76 3.61 -15.92
C PHE A 530 -4.81 2.73 -14.65
N SER A 531 -4.94 3.39 -13.50
CA SER A 531 -5.19 2.75 -12.20
C SER A 531 -6.19 3.60 -11.43
N ASN A 532 -7.37 3.07 -11.14
CA ASN A 532 -8.44 3.81 -10.46
C ASN A 532 -8.47 3.60 -8.94
N THR A 533 -7.72 2.63 -8.41
CA THR A 533 -7.69 2.28 -6.98
C THR A 533 -6.38 2.71 -6.33
N THR A 534 -6.47 3.21 -5.09
CA THR A 534 -5.32 3.46 -4.23
C THR A 534 -4.54 2.17 -3.97
N ASP A 535 -3.22 2.25 -3.88
CA ASP A 535 -2.32 1.10 -3.62
C ASP A 535 -2.46 -0.08 -4.62
N SER A 536 -2.87 0.20 -5.86
CA SER A 536 -2.90 -0.82 -6.91
C SER A 536 -1.51 -1.36 -7.20
N THR A 537 -1.39 -2.68 -7.38
CA THR A 537 -0.13 -3.33 -7.78
C THR A 537 0.09 -3.26 -9.29
N ASP A 538 -0.99 -3.17 -10.06
CA ASP A 538 -0.99 -3.22 -11.52
C ASP A 538 -1.71 -2.00 -12.14
N CYS A 539 -1.33 -1.69 -13.37
CA CYS A 539 -2.02 -0.74 -14.24
C CYS A 539 -2.73 -1.50 -15.36
N TYR A 540 -3.89 -1.00 -15.78
CA TYR A 540 -4.75 -1.63 -16.78
C TYR A 540 -4.80 -0.81 -18.07
N LYS A 541 -4.85 -1.46 -19.24
CA LYS A 541 -4.97 -0.75 -20.53
C LYS A 541 -6.35 -0.15 -20.73
N CYS A 542 -6.42 1.08 -21.27
CA CYS A 542 -7.67 1.69 -21.68
C CYS A 542 -8.28 0.97 -22.90
N PRO A 543 -9.62 0.94 -23.04
CA PRO A 543 -10.30 0.42 -24.23
C PRO A 543 -9.95 1.21 -25.51
N GLU A 544 -10.11 0.62 -26.69
CA GLU A 544 -9.59 1.17 -27.97
C GLU A 544 -10.05 2.60 -28.31
N ASP A 545 -11.29 2.94 -28.00
CA ASP A 545 -11.89 4.26 -28.25
C ASP A 545 -11.46 5.32 -27.20
N PHE A 546 -10.72 4.91 -26.17
CA PHE A 546 -10.34 5.74 -25.03
C PHE A 546 -8.81 5.80 -24.87
N TRP A 547 -8.36 6.81 -24.15
CA TRP A 547 -6.97 7.09 -23.82
C TRP A 547 -6.85 7.40 -22.33
N SER A 548 -5.67 7.19 -21.74
CA SER A 548 -5.46 7.54 -20.33
C SER A 548 -5.60 9.05 -20.12
N SER A 549 -6.22 9.46 -19.01
CA SER A 549 -6.23 10.85 -18.54
C SER A 549 -4.79 11.34 -18.27
N LEU A 550 -4.61 12.65 -18.06
CA LEU A 550 -3.30 13.22 -17.73
C LEU A 550 -2.75 12.65 -16.41
N GLU A 551 -3.63 12.45 -15.43
CA GLU A 551 -3.32 11.86 -14.12
C GLU A 551 -3.28 10.32 -14.16
N ARG A 552 -3.72 9.70 -15.27
CA ARG A 552 -3.75 8.24 -15.52
C ARG A 552 -4.64 7.47 -14.55
N ASP A 553 -5.59 8.14 -13.92
CA ASP A 553 -6.56 7.59 -12.98
C ASP A 553 -7.82 7.02 -13.67
N HIS A 554 -8.14 7.50 -14.87
CA HIS A 554 -9.29 7.06 -15.67
C HIS A 554 -9.04 7.17 -17.18
N CYS A 555 -9.97 6.66 -17.99
CA CYS A 555 -9.89 6.70 -19.45
C CYS A 555 -10.84 7.77 -20.05
N ILE A 556 -10.31 8.61 -20.95
CA ILE A 556 -11.02 9.68 -21.67
C ILE A 556 -11.19 9.32 -23.16
N PRO A 557 -12.27 9.74 -23.84
CA PRO A 557 -12.45 9.44 -25.28
C PRO A 557 -11.34 10.06 -26.15
N LYS A 558 -10.83 9.31 -27.14
CA LYS A 558 -9.83 9.82 -28.09
C LYS A 558 -10.38 10.94 -28.98
N GLY A 559 -9.51 11.89 -29.34
CA GLY A 559 -9.85 12.97 -30.27
C GLY A 559 -10.11 12.45 -31.68
N ILE A 560 -11.07 13.04 -32.40
CA ILE A 560 -11.43 12.65 -33.76
C ILE A 560 -10.82 13.64 -34.77
N GLU A 561 -10.10 13.13 -35.77
CA GLU A 561 -9.49 13.95 -36.83
C GLU A 561 -10.06 13.61 -38.23
N PHE A 562 -10.46 14.64 -38.99
CA PHE A 562 -10.94 14.56 -40.37
C PHE A 562 -10.76 15.92 -41.08
N LEU A 563 -10.85 15.97 -42.41
CA LEU A 563 -10.79 17.22 -43.19
C LEU A 563 -12.04 18.09 -42.93
N SER A 564 -11.93 19.11 -42.07
CA SER A 564 -13.04 19.92 -41.60
C SER A 564 -13.20 21.22 -42.37
N TYR A 565 -14.44 21.66 -42.60
CA TYR A 565 -14.73 22.99 -43.16
C TYR A 565 -14.20 24.15 -42.31
N ASN A 566 -13.93 23.89 -41.02
CA ASN A 566 -13.49 24.91 -40.07
C ASN A 566 -11.97 25.01 -39.96
N GLU A 567 -11.21 24.09 -40.56
CA GLU A 567 -9.75 24.14 -40.50
C GLU A 567 -9.17 24.93 -41.70
N PRO A 568 -7.97 25.53 -41.58
CA PRO A 568 -7.45 26.44 -42.60
C PRO A 568 -7.41 25.84 -44.01
N LEU A 569 -6.98 24.58 -44.14
CA LEU A 569 -6.93 23.86 -45.42
C LEU A 569 -8.33 23.65 -46.01
N GLY A 570 -9.30 23.22 -45.19
CA GLY A 570 -10.68 23.05 -45.63
C GLY A 570 -11.33 24.36 -46.09
N ILE A 571 -11.07 25.46 -45.38
CA ILE A 571 -11.54 26.81 -45.74
C ILE A 571 -10.97 27.24 -47.10
N SER A 572 -9.66 27.09 -47.31
CA SER A 572 -9.00 27.49 -48.56
C SER A 572 -9.53 26.71 -49.77
N LEU A 573 -9.67 25.38 -49.65
CA LEU A 573 -10.16 24.53 -50.73
C LEU A 573 -11.63 24.78 -51.06
N THR A 574 -12.47 24.98 -50.05
CA THR A 574 -13.89 25.32 -50.23
C THR A 574 -14.05 26.65 -50.96
N THR A 575 -13.25 27.65 -50.57
CA THR A 575 -13.27 28.98 -51.20
C THR A 575 -12.85 28.90 -52.67
N ALA A 576 -11.79 28.16 -52.99
CA ALA A 576 -11.33 27.98 -54.37
C ALA A 576 -12.36 27.24 -55.25
N SER A 577 -13.02 26.21 -54.72
CA SER A 577 -14.11 25.49 -55.38
C SER A 577 -15.32 26.39 -55.69
N MET A 578 -15.74 27.20 -54.71
CA MET A 578 -16.83 28.17 -54.88
C MET A 578 -16.48 29.24 -55.91
N LEU A 579 -15.28 29.82 -55.82
CA LEU A 579 -14.80 30.80 -56.80
C LEU A 579 -14.80 30.22 -58.23
N GLY A 580 -14.28 29.00 -58.41
CA GLY A 580 -14.30 28.32 -59.71
C GLY A 580 -15.71 28.10 -60.25
N THR A 581 -16.65 27.71 -59.38
CA THR A 581 -18.07 27.54 -59.71
C THR A 581 -18.71 28.86 -60.16
N VAL A 582 -18.45 29.95 -59.44
CA VAL A 582 -18.94 31.30 -59.79
C VAL A 582 -18.35 31.75 -61.12
N PHE A 583 -17.04 31.61 -61.33
CA PHE A 583 -16.42 31.97 -62.61
C PHE A 583 -16.98 31.17 -63.79
N CYS A 584 -17.19 29.85 -63.63
CA CYS A 584 -17.87 29.04 -64.65
C CYS A 584 -19.28 29.54 -64.95
N ALA A 585 -20.08 29.88 -63.93
CA ALA A 585 -21.43 30.39 -64.11
C ALA A 585 -21.46 31.74 -64.84
N VAL A 586 -20.53 32.64 -64.53
CA VAL A 586 -20.38 33.92 -65.25
C VAL A 586 -20.03 33.69 -66.72
N VAL A 587 -19.05 32.83 -67.02
CA VAL A 587 -18.68 32.49 -68.40
C VAL A 587 -19.86 31.84 -69.14
N PHE A 588 -20.59 30.94 -68.49
CA PHE A 588 -21.82 30.33 -69.05
C PHE A 588 -22.87 31.39 -69.39
N GLY A 589 -23.11 32.35 -68.50
CA GLY A 589 -24.02 33.47 -68.73
C GLY A 589 -23.61 34.35 -69.91
N ILE A 590 -22.32 34.68 -70.02
CA ILE A 590 -21.78 35.44 -71.16
C ILE A 590 -22.02 34.69 -72.48
N PHE A 591 -21.70 33.39 -72.53
CA PHE A 591 -21.89 32.57 -73.72
C PHE A 591 -23.38 32.41 -74.09
N ALA A 592 -24.27 32.35 -73.10
CA ALA A 592 -25.71 32.29 -73.31
C ALA A 592 -26.26 33.61 -73.89
N HIS A 593 -25.83 34.75 -73.33
CA HIS A 593 -26.27 36.07 -73.79
C HIS A 593 -25.77 36.37 -75.21
N TYR A 594 -24.51 36.07 -75.50
CA TYR A 594 -23.89 36.29 -76.82
C TYR A 594 -23.99 35.07 -77.75
N ARG A 595 -24.95 34.15 -77.53
CA ARG A 595 -25.09 32.89 -78.30
C ARG A 595 -25.23 33.07 -79.81
N ASN A 596 -25.76 34.22 -80.25
CA ASN A 596 -25.94 34.53 -81.67
C ASN A 596 -24.69 35.13 -82.34
N THR A 597 -23.63 35.43 -81.58
CA THR A 597 -22.40 36.00 -82.13
C THR A 597 -21.61 34.97 -82.95
N PRO A 598 -20.92 35.41 -84.02
CA PRO A 598 -20.24 34.49 -84.92
C PRO A 598 -19.04 33.79 -84.27
N VAL A 599 -18.43 34.36 -83.21
CA VAL A 599 -17.39 33.71 -82.41
C VAL A 599 -17.94 32.49 -81.63
N VAL A 600 -19.12 32.60 -81.02
CA VAL A 600 -19.75 31.48 -80.27
C VAL A 600 -20.32 30.42 -81.23
N LYS A 601 -20.87 30.82 -82.38
CA LYS A 601 -21.38 29.89 -83.40
C LYS A 601 -20.29 29.12 -84.13
N ALA A 602 -19.16 29.77 -84.47
CA ALA A 602 -18.00 29.11 -85.07
C ALA A 602 -17.38 28.06 -84.13
N ASN A 603 -17.60 28.20 -82.83
CA ASN A 603 -17.04 27.37 -81.78
C ASN A 603 -17.94 26.22 -81.32
N ASN A 604 -18.86 25.75 -82.17
CA ASN A 604 -19.85 24.73 -81.83
C ASN A 604 -20.50 24.97 -80.46
N SER A 605 -21.47 25.89 -80.44
CA SER A 605 -22.09 26.40 -79.20
C SER A 605 -22.57 25.30 -78.24
N GLU A 606 -23.06 24.17 -78.75
CA GLU A 606 -23.60 23.07 -77.96
C GLU A 606 -22.52 22.35 -77.13
N LEU A 607 -21.38 22.00 -77.75
CA LEU A 607 -20.25 21.36 -77.04
C LEU A 607 -19.62 22.31 -76.01
N SER A 608 -19.59 23.60 -76.30
CA SER A 608 -19.05 24.61 -75.38
C SER A 608 -19.95 24.80 -74.15
N PHE A 609 -21.28 24.71 -74.29
CA PHE A 609 -22.20 24.71 -73.13
C PHE A 609 -22.08 23.42 -72.29
N LEU A 610 -21.97 22.25 -72.94
CA LEU A 610 -21.75 20.98 -72.24
C LEU A 610 -20.41 20.96 -71.48
N LEU A 611 -19.36 21.55 -72.05
CA LEU A 611 -18.06 21.69 -71.41
C LEU A 611 -18.09 22.64 -70.20
N LEU A 612 -18.82 23.77 -70.28
CA LEU A 612 -18.98 24.67 -69.14
C LEU A 612 -19.84 24.07 -68.02
N LEU A 613 -20.85 23.29 -68.39
CA LEU A 613 -21.66 22.53 -67.43
C LEU A 613 -20.81 21.47 -66.70
N SER A 614 -19.99 20.71 -67.42
CA SER A 614 -19.12 19.72 -66.81
C SER A 614 -18.05 20.35 -65.92
N LEU A 615 -17.42 21.45 -66.34
CA LEU A 615 -16.48 22.19 -65.48
C LEU A 615 -17.12 22.71 -64.19
N LYS A 616 -18.36 23.21 -64.26
CA LYS A 616 -19.14 23.58 -63.07
C LYS A 616 -19.34 22.39 -62.12
N LEU A 617 -19.66 21.21 -62.66
CA LEU A 617 -19.79 19.98 -61.88
C LEU A 617 -18.45 19.52 -61.29
N CYS A 618 -17.34 19.67 -62.03
CA CYS A 618 -15.98 19.39 -61.53
C CYS A 618 -15.59 20.29 -60.35
N PHE A 619 -15.95 21.58 -60.38
CA PHE A 619 -15.73 22.46 -59.22
C PHE A 619 -16.61 22.08 -58.03
N LEU A 620 -17.88 21.71 -58.25
CA LEU A 620 -18.78 21.31 -57.16
C LEU A 620 -18.42 19.95 -56.54
N CYS A 621 -17.89 19.01 -57.32
CA CYS A 621 -17.58 17.67 -56.80
C CYS A 621 -16.46 17.67 -55.76
N SER A 622 -15.56 18.66 -55.76
CA SER A 622 -14.51 18.77 -54.74
C SER A 622 -15.06 18.97 -53.33
N LEU A 623 -16.27 19.52 -53.19
CA LEU A 623 -16.90 19.71 -51.87
C LEU A 623 -17.29 18.40 -51.21
N LEU A 624 -17.51 17.33 -51.99
CA LEU A 624 -17.88 16.00 -51.47
C LEU A 624 -16.72 15.32 -50.70
N PHE A 625 -15.50 15.83 -50.86
CA PHE A 625 -14.31 15.35 -50.17
C PHE A 625 -14.08 16.06 -48.81
N ILE A 626 -14.81 17.13 -48.51
CA ILE A 626 -14.65 17.92 -47.29
C ILE A 626 -15.80 17.61 -46.32
N GLY A 627 -15.49 17.43 -45.03
CA GLY A 627 -16.46 17.14 -43.97
C GLY A 627 -16.35 15.72 -43.42
N ARG A 628 -17.20 15.41 -42.45
CA ARG A 628 -17.15 14.12 -41.73
C ARG A 628 -17.52 12.96 -42.67
N PRO A 629 -16.67 11.92 -42.82
CA PRO A 629 -16.94 10.76 -43.65
C PRO A 629 -18.26 10.08 -43.27
N ARG A 630 -19.22 10.07 -44.19
CA ARG A 630 -20.47 9.30 -44.11
C ARG A 630 -20.48 8.29 -45.26
N LEU A 631 -21.26 7.23 -45.10
CA LEU A 631 -21.36 6.19 -46.14
C LEU A 631 -21.68 6.78 -47.52
N TRP A 632 -22.68 7.67 -47.59
CA TRP A 632 -23.09 8.30 -48.84
C TRP A 632 -22.07 9.30 -49.41
N THR A 633 -21.34 10.04 -48.57
CA THR A 633 -20.29 10.97 -49.06
C THR A 633 -19.10 10.21 -49.64
N CYS A 634 -18.67 9.13 -48.96
CA CYS A 634 -17.58 8.26 -49.43
C CYS A 634 -17.91 7.63 -50.79
N GLN A 635 -19.16 7.20 -51.00
CA GLN A 635 -19.60 6.59 -52.26
C GLN A 635 -19.71 7.61 -53.40
N LEU A 636 -20.26 8.81 -53.14
CA LEU A 636 -20.51 9.79 -54.18
C LEU A 636 -19.26 10.54 -54.65
N ARG A 637 -18.26 10.77 -53.78
CA ARG A 637 -17.13 11.66 -54.09
C ARG A 637 -16.34 11.24 -55.35
N HIS A 638 -15.90 9.98 -55.43
CA HIS A 638 -15.12 9.51 -56.59
C HIS A 638 -15.99 9.25 -57.81
N ALA A 639 -17.26 8.86 -57.63
CA ALA A 639 -18.20 8.66 -58.74
C ALA A 639 -18.56 9.99 -59.42
N ALA A 640 -18.88 11.02 -58.64
CA ALA A 640 -19.16 12.37 -59.12
C ALA A 640 -17.93 13.00 -59.79
N PHE A 641 -16.75 12.83 -59.18
CA PHE A 641 -15.48 13.20 -59.79
C PHE A 641 -15.28 12.54 -61.16
N GLY A 642 -15.32 11.21 -61.23
CA GLY A 642 -15.03 10.47 -62.46
C GLY A 642 -16.00 10.79 -63.60
N ILE A 643 -17.31 10.84 -63.33
CA ILE A 643 -18.34 11.13 -64.34
C ILE A 643 -18.18 12.57 -64.87
N SER A 644 -17.97 13.55 -63.99
CA SER A 644 -17.83 14.96 -64.38
C SER A 644 -16.57 15.19 -65.22
N PHE A 645 -15.46 14.57 -64.84
CA PHE A 645 -14.18 14.68 -65.57
C PHE A 645 -14.22 13.99 -66.93
N VAL A 646 -14.80 12.79 -67.05
CA VAL A 646 -14.96 12.13 -68.36
C VAL A 646 -15.85 12.93 -69.28
N LEU A 647 -16.95 13.51 -68.77
CA LEU A 647 -17.80 14.39 -69.56
C LEU A 647 -17.01 15.59 -70.11
N CYS A 648 -16.15 16.19 -69.28
CA CYS A 648 -15.27 17.29 -69.66
C CYS A 648 -14.27 16.88 -70.75
N VAL A 649 -13.50 15.80 -70.53
CA VAL A 649 -12.49 15.31 -71.47
C VAL A 649 -13.12 14.82 -72.78
N SER A 650 -14.28 14.16 -72.72
CA SER A 650 -15.02 13.70 -73.90
C SER A 650 -15.49 14.87 -74.77
N CYS A 651 -15.94 15.98 -74.15
CA CYS A 651 -16.27 17.20 -74.87
C CYS A 651 -15.05 17.79 -75.59
N ILE A 652 -13.87 17.80 -74.96
CA ILE A 652 -12.62 18.28 -75.57
C ILE A 652 -12.17 17.36 -76.70
N LEU A 653 -12.26 16.05 -76.51
CA LEU A 653 -11.91 15.04 -77.51
C LEU A 653 -12.77 15.20 -78.77
N VAL A 654 -14.09 15.26 -78.62
CA VAL A 654 -15.02 15.46 -79.75
C VAL A 654 -14.79 16.83 -80.40
N LYS A 655 -14.54 17.88 -79.62
CA LYS A 655 -14.21 19.21 -80.16
C LYS A 655 -12.92 19.17 -81.00
N THR A 656 -11.91 18.45 -80.56
CA THR A 656 -10.66 18.24 -81.30
C THR A 656 -10.87 17.44 -82.57
N MET A 657 -11.71 16.40 -82.53
CA MET A 657 -12.10 15.64 -83.72
C MET A 657 -12.85 16.52 -84.73
N VAL A 658 -13.73 17.42 -84.29
CA VAL A 658 -14.41 18.39 -85.17
C VAL A 658 -13.39 19.29 -85.87
N VAL A 659 -12.40 19.83 -85.15
CA VAL A 659 -11.35 20.67 -85.75
C VAL A 659 -10.55 19.89 -86.81
N LEU A 660 -10.18 18.63 -86.52
CA LEU A 660 -9.47 17.78 -87.47
C LEU A 660 -10.34 17.39 -88.68
N ALA A 661 -11.63 17.13 -88.49
CA ALA A 661 -12.57 16.76 -89.55
C ALA A 661 -12.83 17.93 -90.52
N VAL A 662 -13.02 19.15 -90.00
CA VAL A 662 -13.17 20.37 -90.81
C VAL A 662 -11.92 20.61 -91.65
N PHE A 663 -10.72 20.40 -91.09
CA PHE A 663 -9.49 20.56 -91.84
C PHE A 663 -9.27 19.47 -92.91
N ARG A 664 -9.60 18.21 -92.62
CA ARG A 664 -9.51 17.12 -93.62
C ARG A 664 -10.48 17.33 -94.78
N ALA A 665 -11.65 17.92 -94.54
CA ALA A 665 -12.61 18.28 -95.57
C ALA A 665 -12.13 19.46 -96.46
N SER A 666 -11.23 20.32 -95.96
CA SER A 666 -10.63 21.43 -96.73
C SER A 666 -9.53 20.99 -97.71
N LYS A 667 -9.13 19.70 -97.75
CA LYS A 667 -8.18 19.15 -98.74
C LYS A 667 -8.90 18.57 -99.97
N PRO A 668 -8.33 18.65 -101.20
CA PRO A 668 -8.99 18.12 -102.39
C PRO A 668 -9.20 16.60 -102.29
N GLY A 669 -10.45 16.12 -102.41
CA GLY A 669 -10.83 14.71 -102.30
C GLY A 669 -11.46 14.27 -100.96
N GLY A 670 -11.70 15.19 -100.01
CA GLY A 670 -12.18 14.89 -98.64
C GLY A 670 -13.68 15.04 -98.36
N GLU A 671 -14.54 15.17 -99.37
CA GLU A 671 -15.98 15.52 -99.22
C GLU A 671 -16.82 14.49 -98.43
N THR A 672 -16.41 13.24 -98.34
CA THR A 672 -17.13 12.18 -97.59
C THR A 672 -17.01 12.31 -96.07
N SER A 673 -15.94 12.92 -95.56
CA SER A 673 -15.67 13.00 -94.11
C SER A 673 -16.61 13.95 -93.35
N LEU A 674 -17.09 15.02 -94.00
CA LEU A 674 -17.95 16.04 -93.37
C LEU A 674 -19.42 15.59 -93.23
N LYS A 675 -19.88 14.65 -94.08
CA LYS A 675 -21.26 14.11 -94.03
C LYS A 675 -21.45 13.07 -92.93
N TRP A 676 -20.40 12.36 -92.52
CA TRP A 676 -20.48 11.34 -91.47
C TRP A 676 -20.61 11.98 -90.09
N PHE A 677 -19.84 13.03 -89.80
CA PHE A 677 -19.66 13.59 -88.44
C PHE A 677 -20.58 14.78 -88.09
N GLY A 678 -21.90 14.59 -88.18
CA GLY A 678 -22.92 15.60 -87.85
C GLY A 678 -23.11 15.87 -86.35
N SER A 679 -23.91 16.89 -86.00
CA SER A 679 -24.19 17.31 -84.61
C SER A 679 -24.85 16.21 -83.74
N GLY A 680 -25.67 15.35 -84.36
CA GLY A 680 -26.24 14.17 -83.69
C GLY A 680 -25.18 13.14 -83.32
N GLN A 681 -24.21 12.87 -84.19
CA GLN A 681 -23.12 11.93 -83.92
C GLN A 681 -22.15 12.48 -82.86
N GLN A 682 -21.88 13.79 -82.86
CA GLN A 682 -21.07 14.44 -81.81
C GLN A 682 -21.68 14.27 -80.42
N ARG A 683 -23.00 14.47 -80.27
CA ARG A 683 -23.74 14.24 -79.02
C ARG A 683 -23.72 12.77 -78.61
N GLY A 684 -23.98 11.87 -79.56
CA GLY A 684 -23.93 10.43 -79.34
C GLY A 684 -22.57 9.98 -78.81
N THR A 685 -21.47 10.44 -79.43
CA THR A 685 -20.11 10.09 -78.99
C THR A 685 -19.81 10.57 -77.57
N VAL A 686 -20.14 11.82 -77.21
CA VAL A 686 -19.92 12.31 -75.84
C VAL A 686 -20.73 11.51 -74.82
N LEU A 687 -22.00 11.20 -75.13
CA LEU A 687 -22.87 10.43 -74.25
C LEU A 687 -22.38 8.99 -74.09
N VAL A 688 -21.94 8.32 -75.16
CA VAL A 688 -21.43 6.95 -75.11
C VAL A 688 -20.16 6.87 -74.26
N LEU A 689 -19.19 7.76 -74.47
CA LEU A 689 -17.95 7.80 -73.69
C LEU A 689 -18.22 8.08 -72.20
N THR A 690 -19.16 8.98 -71.90
CA THR A 690 -19.54 9.29 -70.50
C THR A 690 -20.33 8.15 -69.86
N SER A 691 -21.20 7.47 -70.62
CA SER A 691 -22.00 6.33 -70.13
C SER A 691 -21.12 5.13 -69.79
N LEU A 692 -20.02 4.92 -70.54
CA LEU A 692 -19.04 3.90 -70.21
C LEU A 692 -18.39 4.16 -68.84
N GLN A 693 -18.03 5.41 -68.55
CA GLN A 693 -17.54 5.79 -67.23
C GLN A 693 -18.59 5.59 -66.13
N ALA A 694 -19.84 5.94 -66.39
CA ALA A 694 -20.93 5.72 -65.43
C ALA A 694 -21.10 4.21 -65.12
N ALA A 695 -20.98 3.34 -66.13
CA ALA A 695 -21.01 1.89 -65.94
C ALA A 695 -19.83 1.38 -65.09
N ILE A 696 -18.61 1.89 -65.32
CA ILE A 696 -17.43 1.59 -64.49
C ILE A 696 -17.67 1.99 -63.02
N CYS A 697 -18.20 3.21 -62.80
CA CYS A 697 -18.53 3.69 -61.45
C CYS A 697 -19.61 2.82 -60.77
N VAL A 698 -20.67 2.44 -61.48
CA VAL A 698 -21.75 1.59 -60.94
C VAL A 698 -21.22 0.19 -60.60
N ALA A 699 -20.44 -0.42 -61.49
CA ALA A 699 -19.85 -1.74 -61.24
C ALA A 699 -18.91 -1.70 -60.02
N TRP A 700 -18.11 -0.64 -59.85
CA TRP A 700 -17.26 -0.47 -58.68
C TRP A 700 -18.06 -0.27 -57.39
N LEU A 701 -19.09 0.60 -57.41
CA LEU A 701 -19.94 0.83 -56.24
C LEU A 701 -20.74 -0.41 -55.81
N VAL A 702 -21.18 -1.25 -56.74
CA VAL A 702 -21.92 -2.50 -56.40
C VAL A 702 -20.98 -3.59 -55.90
N SER A 703 -19.78 -3.71 -56.48
CA SER A 703 -18.83 -4.77 -56.10
C SER A 703 -18.08 -4.49 -54.80
N ALA A 704 -17.54 -3.28 -54.64
CA ALA A 704 -16.70 -2.91 -53.50
C ALA A 704 -16.77 -1.40 -53.27
N SER A 705 -17.88 -0.93 -52.70
CA SER A 705 -18.13 0.50 -52.46
C SER A 705 -17.15 1.08 -51.44
N PRO A 706 -16.71 2.35 -51.60
CA PRO A 706 -15.93 3.04 -50.58
C PRO A 706 -16.71 3.18 -49.26
N THR A 707 -16.06 2.88 -48.13
CA THR A 707 -16.69 2.89 -46.80
C THR A 707 -15.91 3.77 -45.81
N PRO A 708 -16.60 4.36 -44.82
CA PRO A 708 -15.93 5.10 -43.76
C PRO A 708 -15.17 4.14 -42.84
N HIS A 709 -13.90 4.43 -42.59
CA HIS A 709 -13.01 3.64 -41.74
C HIS A 709 -12.46 4.51 -40.61
N LYS A 710 -12.36 3.92 -39.41
CA LYS A 710 -11.72 4.53 -38.25
C LYS A 710 -10.31 3.97 -38.15
N ASN A 711 -9.32 4.80 -38.40
CA ASN A 711 -7.93 4.39 -38.34
C ASN A 711 -7.28 4.88 -37.04
N THR A 712 -6.85 3.92 -36.23
CA THR A 712 -6.16 4.14 -34.94
C THR A 712 -4.66 3.91 -35.01
N ASN A 713 -4.13 3.52 -36.18
CA ASN A 713 -2.73 3.10 -36.33
C ASN A 713 -1.76 4.25 -36.63
N TYR A 714 -2.27 5.40 -37.10
CA TYR A 714 -1.42 6.55 -37.41
C TYR A 714 -0.94 7.30 -36.15
N GLN A 715 -1.81 7.42 -35.15
CA GLN A 715 -1.54 8.09 -33.87
C GLN A 715 -2.32 7.38 -32.75
N ASN A 716 -1.66 7.05 -31.63
CA ASN A 716 -2.31 6.29 -30.56
C ASN A 716 -3.33 7.12 -29.76
N ASP A 717 -3.17 8.44 -29.73
CA ASP A 717 -3.99 9.41 -29.00
C ASP A 717 -5.20 9.94 -29.81
N LYS A 718 -5.28 9.67 -31.11
CA LYS A 718 -6.34 10.18 -32.00
C LYS A 718 -6.89 9.14 -32.95
N ILE A 719 -8.15 9.31 -33.32
CA ILE A 719 -8.85 8.48 -34.30
C ILE A 719 -8.98 9.27 -35.60
N VAL A 720 -8.33 8.82 -36.66
CA VAL A 720 -8.43 9.43 -37.99
C VAL A 720 -9.60 8.80 -38.73
N TYR A 721 -10.60 9.60 -39.12
CA TYR A 721 -11.69 9.14 -39.97
C TYR A 721 -11.35 9.37 -41.43
N GLU A 722 -11.33 8.29 -42.21
CA GLU A 722 -11.06 8.31 -43.65
C GLU A 722 -12.09 7.48 -44.41
N CYS A 723 -12.21 7.71 -45.72
CA CYS A 723 -13.00 6.84 -46.60
C CYS A 723 -12.03 5.90 -47.31
N VAL A 724 -12.04 4.61 -46.95
CA VAL A 724 -11.25 3.62 -47.67
C VAL A 724 -11.90 3.30 -49.00
N VAL A 725 -11.07 3.18 -50.03
CA VAL A 725 -11.47 3.03 -51.43
C VAL A 725 -12.13 1.66 -51.70
N GLY A 726 -11.95 0.68 -50.82
CA GLY A 726 -12.55 -0.67 -50.91
C GLY A 726 -11.87 -1.56 -51.95
N SER A 727 -11.79 -1.11 -53.21
CA SER A 727 -11.09 -1.81 -54.29
C SER A 727 -10.13 -0.89 -55.03
N VAL A 728 -8.82 -1.16 -54.87
CA VAL A 728 -7.75 -0.46 -55.59
C VAL A 728 -7.89 -0.66 -57.10
N ALA A 729 -8.34 -1.85 -57.54
CA ALA A 729 -8.59 -2.14 -58.94
C ALA A 729 -9.74 -1.28 -59.52
N GLY A 730 -10.82 -1.08 -58.76
CA GLY A 730 -11.95 -0.24 -59.17
C GLY A 730 -11.57 1.24 -59.32
N PHE A 731 -10.84 1.79 -58.35
CA PHE A 731 -10.32 3.14 -58.41
C PHE A 731 -9.29 3.33 -59.54
N GLY A 732 -8.40 2.34 -59.73
CA GLY A 732 -7.46 2.29 -60.83
C GLY A 732 -8.14 2.24 -62.21
N ALA A 733 -9.24 1.50 -62.35
CA ALA A 733 -10.03 1.45 -63.59
C ALA A 733 -10.68 2.79 -63.92
N LEU A 734 -11.22 3.49 -62.92
CA LEU A 734 -11.79 4.83 -63.05
C LEU A 734 -10.74 5.84 -63.53
N LEU A 735 -9.59 5.93 -62.85
CA LEU A 735 -8.51 6.85 -63.23
C LEU A 735 -7.87 6.46 -64.56
N GLY A 736 -7.72 5.15 -64.81
CA GLY A 736 -7.16 4.62 -66.04
C GLY A 736 -7.98 5.00 -67.28
N TYR A 737 -9.32 4.94 -67.19
CA TYR A 737 -10.19 5.36 -68.28
C TYR A 737 -10.11 6.87 -68.56
N ILE A 738 -10.09 7.70 -67.51
CA ILE A 738 -9.87 9.15 -67.64
C ILE A 738 -8.53 9.44 -68.31
N GLY A 739 -7.46 8.75 -67.87
CA GLY A 739 -6.12 8.88 -68.45
C GLY A 739 -6.05 8.44 -69.92
N LEU A 740 -6.74 7.37 -70.28
CA LEU A 740 -6.83 6.89 -71.66
C LEU A 740 -7.53 7.92 -72.56
N LEU A 741 -8.67 8.46 -72.14
CA LEU A 741 -9.35 9.51 -72.90
C LEU A 741 -8.52 10.80 -72.99
N ALA A 742 -7.85 11.17 -71.90
CA ALA A 742 -7.01 12.37 -71.86
C ALA A 742 -5.79 12.25 -72.77
N SER A 743 -5.12 11.08 -72.78
CA SER A 743 -3.98 10.81 -73.68
C SER A 743 -4.41 10.81 -75.15
N LEU A 744 -5.54 10.17 -75.49
CA LEU A 744 -6.09 10.20 -76.84
C LEU A 744 -6.44 11.63 -77.27
N SER A 745 -7.06 12.40 -76.37
CA SER A 745 -7.39 13.82 -76.59
C SER A 745 -6.13 14.66 -76.80
N PHE A 746 -5.10 14.47 -75.98
CA PHE A 746 -3.81 15.17 -76.11
C PHE A 746 -3.09 14.82 -77.41
N LEU A 747 -3.04 13.54 -77.82
CA LEU A 747 -2.44 13.11 -79.09
C LEU A 747 -3.13 13.77 -80.28
N LEU A 748 -4.47 13.76 -80.32
CA LEU A 748 -5.23 14.40 -81.39
C LEU A 748 -5.06 15.92 -81.38
N ALA A 749 -5.00 16.55 -80.21
CA ALA A 749 -4.79 17.99 -80.08
C ALA A 749 -3.39 18.38 -80.56
N PHE A 750 -2.37 17.58 -80.21
CA PHE A 750 -0.99 17.79 -80.65
C PHE A 750 -0.86 17.70 -82.17
N LEU A 751 -1.52 16.74 -82.82
CA LEU A 751 -1.58 16.65 -84.28
C LEU A 751 -2.27 17.87 -84.92
N ALA A 752 -3.24 18.47 -84.24
CA ALA A 752 -3.94 19.67 -84.70
C ALA A 752 -3.13 20.97 -84.53
N ARG A 753 -1.99 20.97 -83.81
CA ARG A 753 -1.20 22.17 -83.47
C ARG A 753 -0.60 22.90 -84.68
N ASN A 754 -0.23 22.16 -85.73
CA ASN A 754 0.47 22.70 -86.90
C ASN A 754 -0.48 23.18 -88.02
N LEU A 755 -1.78 23.24 -87.75
CA LEU A 755 -2.77 23.68 -88.73
C LEU A 755 -2.73 25.21 -88.91
N PRO A 756 -2.54 25.73 -90.15
CA PRO A 756 -2.57 27.16 -90.42
C PRO A 756 -4.02 27.62 -90.58
N ASP A 757 -4.59 28.26 -89.55
CA ASP A 757 -5.84 28.99 -89.71
C ASP A 757 -5.91 30.20 -88.77
N ASN A 758 -6.71 31.20 -89.13
CA ASN A 758 -6.75 32.54 -88.52
C ASN A 758 -7.20 32.61 -87.04
N PHE A 759 -7.42 31.47 -86.38
CA PHE A 759 -7.65 31.38 -84.93
C PHE A 759 -6.77 30.27 -84.31
N ASN A 760 -5.93 30.64 -83.34
CA ASN A 760 -5.03 29.75 -82.56
C ASN A 760 -5.76 28.72 -81.67
N GLU A 761 -6.98 28.30 -82.02
CA GLU A 761 -7.83 27.47 -81.17
C GLU A 761 -7.25 26.07 -80.92
N ALA A 762 -6.67 25.42 -81.92
CA ALA A 762 -6.00 24.13 -81.75
C ALA A 762 -4.80 24.21 -80.78
N LYS A 763 -4.09 25.34 -80.75
CA LYS A 763 -2.97 25.58 -79.81
C LYS A 763 -3.48 25.73 -78.37
N LEU A 764 -4.59 26.43 -78.16
CA LEU A 764 -5.21 26.58 -76.83
C LEU A 764 -5.76 25.24 -76.30
N ILE A 765 -6.35 24.41 -77.17
CA ILE A 765 -6.79 23.06 -76.80
C ILE A 765 -5.59 22.20 -76.39
N THR A 766 -4.52 22.21 -77.19
CA THR A 766 -3.28 21.47 -76.89
C THR A 766 -2.66 21.91 -75.56
N PHE A 767 -2.60 23.23 -75.31
CA PHE A 767 -2.08 23.78 -74.05
C PHE A 767 -2.94 23.37 -72.84
N SER A 768 -4.27 23.40 -72.98
CA SER A 768 -5.21 22.99 -71.93
C SER A 768 -5.08 21.50 -71.57
N MET A 769 -4.93 20.64 -72.58
CA MET A 769 -4.73 19.20 -72.38
C MET A 769 -3.35 18.86 -71.80
N LEU A 770 -2.31 19.65 -72.12
CA LEU A 770 -0.98 19.50 -71.53
C LEU A 770 -1.01 19.80 -70.03
N ILE A 771 -1.65 20.90 -69.62
CA ILE A 771 -1.83 21.24 -68.20
C ILE A 771 -2.58 20.13 -67.47
N PHE A 772 -3.68 19.63 -68.07
CA PHE A 772 -4.46 18.54 -67.51
C PHE A 772 -3.60 17.29 -67.28
N CYS A 773 -2.87 16.83 -68.29
CA CYS A 773 -2.01 15.64 -68.16
C CYS A 773 -0.90 15.84 -67.11
N ALA A 774 -0.26 17.00 -67.05
CA ALA A 774 0.80 17.27 -66.08
C ALA A 774 0.31 17.19 -64.62
N VAL A 775 -0.87 17.75 -64.32
CA VAL A 775 -1.47 17.71 -62.97
C VAL A 775 -1.79 16.27 -62.56
N TRP A 776 -2.38 15.46 -63.44
CA TRP A 776 -2.77 14.09 -63.11
C TRP A 776 -1.59 13.11 -63.04
N VAL A 777 -0.49 13.36 -63.77
CA VAL A 777 0.76 12.60 -63.58
C VAL A 777 1.39 12.91 -62.21
N ALA A 778 1.34 14.16 -61.76
CA ALA A 778 1.85 14.56 -60.45
C ALA A 778 0.97 14.06 -59.27
N PHE A 779 -0.33 13.86 -59.50
CA PHE A 779 -1.28 13.39 -58.48
C PHE A 779 -0.94 12.00 -57.93
N VAL A 780 -0.60 11.03 -58.79
CA VAL A 780 -0.41 9.62 -58.39
C VAL A 780 0.63 9.44 -57.27
N PRO A 781 1.88 9.94 -57.39
CA PRO A 781 2.86 9.81 -56.30
C PRO A 781 2.49 10.63 -55.05
N ALA A 782 1.82 11.78 -55.21
CA ALA A 782 1.40 12.62 -54.09
C ALA A 782 0.26 11.98 -53.28
N TYR A 783 -0.66 11.27 -53.94
CA TYR A 783 -1.77 10.57 -53.29
C TYR A 783 -1.27 9.38 -52.45
N VAL A 784 -0.36 8.56 -52.99
CA VAL A 784 0.15 7.36 -52.29
C VAL A 784 1.03 7.70 -51.08
N SER A 785 1.69 8.86 -51.08
CA SER A 785 2.57 9.31 -49.99
C SER A 785 1.87 10.07 -48.86
N SER A 786 0.61 10.45 -49.04
CA SER A 786 -0.12 11.30 -48.09
C SER A 786 -1.05 10.46 -47.18
N PRO A 787 -0.90 10.50 -45.85
CA PRO A 787 -1.77 9.75 -44.93
C PRO A 787 -3.08 10.50 -44.60
N GLY A 788 -4.16 9.75 -44.40
CA GLY A 788 -5.44 10.24 -43.87
C GLY A 788 -6.00 11.43 -44.64
N LYS A 789 -6.34 12.52 -43.93
CA LYS A 789 -6.97 13.73 -44.49
C LYS A 789 -6.15 14.42 -45.59
N TYR A 790 -4.82 14.21 -45.64
CA TYR A 790 -3.96 14.83 -46.64
C TYR A 790 -4.11 14.19 -48.02
N ALA A 791 -4.49 12.90 -48.11
CA ALA A 791 -4.79 12.25 -49.39
C ALA A 791 -5.97 12.91 -50.10
N ASP A 792 -7.04 13.21 -49.35
CA ASP A 792 -8.23 13.90 -49.86
C ASP A 792 -7.88 15.34 -50.32
N VAL A 793 -7.01 16.05 -49.58
CA VAL A 793 -6.52 17.39 -49.96
C VAL A 793 -5.78 17.37 -51.31
N VAL A 794 -4.91 16.39 -51.52
CA VAL A 794 -4.15 16.24 -52.77
C VAL A 794 -5.09 15.98 -53.97
N GLU A 795 -6.13 15.16 -53.79
CA GLU A 795 -7.13 14.89 -54.82
C GLU A 795 -7.95 16.14 -55.18
N ILE A 796 -8.42 16.90 -54.18
CA ILE A 796 -9.11 18.17 -54.40
C ILE A 796 -8.22 19.15 -55.16
N PHE A 797 -6.95 19.27 -54.78
CA PHE A 797 -6.01 20.18 -55.44
C PHE A 797 -5.85 19.84 -56.92
N ALA A 798 -5.69 18.56 -57.26
CA ALA A 798 -5.60 18.11 -58.66
C ALA A 798 -6.89 18.42 -59.46
N ILE A 799 -8.06 18.22 -58.85
CA ILE A 799 -9.36 18.53 -59.44
C ILE A 799 -9.49 20.03 -59.75
N LEU A 800 -9.15 20.89 -58.78
CA LEU A 800 -9.27 22.34 -58.93
C LEU A 800 -8.26 22.88 -59.95
N ALA A 801 -6.98 22.49 -59.85
CA ALA A 801 -5.93 22.95 -60.73
C ALA A 801 -6.21 22.60 -62.21
N SER A 802 -6.65 21.36 -62.47
CA SER A 802 -7.02 20.93 -63.82
C SER A 802 -8.26 21.65 -64.35
N SER A 803 -9.29 21.85 -63.52
CA SER A 803 -10.52 22.55 -63.91
C SER A 803 -10.28 24.04 -64.20
N PHE A 804 -9.50 24.74 -63.37
CA PHE A 804 -9.09 26.12 -63.63
C PHE A 804 -8.23 26.23 -64.90
N GLY A 805 -7.29 25.31 -65.10
CA GLY A 805 -6.46 25.25 -66.31
C GLY A 805 -7.30 25.14 -67.58
N LEU A 806 -8.30 24.25 -67.59
CA LEU A 806 -9.23 24.08 -68.71
C LEU A 806 -10.11 25.32 -68.93
N LEU A 807 -10.67 25.90 -67.87
CA LEU A 807 -11.53 27.09 -67.96
C LEU A 807 -10.78 28.29 -68.56
N VAL A 808 -9.59 28.60 -68.02
CA VAL A 808 -8.80 29.76 -68.43
C VAL A 808 -8.27 29.59 -69.85
N ALA A 809 -7.71 28.42 -70.19
CA ALA A 809 -7.12 28.19 -71.51
C ALA A 809 -8.15 28.15 -72.64
N LEU A 810 -9.33 27.56 -72.42
CA LEU A 810 -10.33 27.36 -73.48
C LEU A 810 -11.30 28.53 -73.64
N PHE A 811 -11.67 29.20 -72.54
CA PHE A 811 -12.69 30.24 -72.53
C PHE A 811 -12.14 31.65 -72.25
N GLY A 812 -10.99 31.79 -71.59
CA GLY A 812 -10.39 33.09 -71.28
C GLY A 812 -10.17 33.96 -72.53
N PRO A 813 -9.45 33.48 -73.56
CA PRO A 813 -9.24 34.24 -74.80
C PRO A 813 -10.54 34.58 -75.54
N LYS A 814 -11.58 33.75 -75.41
CA LYS A 814 -12.88 33.94 -76.08
C LYS A 814 -13.71 34.99 -75.37
N CYS A 815 -13.75 34.97 -74.04
CA CYS A 815 -14.38 36.02 -73.24
C CYS A 815 -13.70 37.38 -73.47
N TYR A 816 -12.36 37.39 -73.57
CA TYR A 816 -11.58 38.59 -73.90
C TYR A 816 -12.00 39.19 -75.25
N ILE A 817 -12.16 38.37 -76.29
CA ILE A 817 -12.61 38.84 -77.61
C ILE A 817 -14.05 39.35 -77.58
N ILE A 818 -14.96 38.64 -76.88
CA ILE A 818 -16.39 39.01 -76.83
C ILE A 818 -16.60 40.33 -76.06
N LEU A 819 -15.89 40.57 -74.95
CA LEU A 819 -16.12 41.70 -74.07
C LEU A 819 -15.24 42.91 -74.36
N LEU A 820 -13.95 42.71 -74.71
CA LEU A 820 -12.95 43.79 -74.79
C LEU A 820 -12.51 44.11 -76.22
N ARG A 821 -12.84 43.27 -77.21
CA ARG A 821 -12.46 43.44 -78.63
C ARG A 821 -13.63 43.14 -79.59
N PRO A 822 -14.79 43.81 -79.46
CA PRO A 822 -15.98 43.52 -80.27
C PRO A 822 -15.76 43.69 -81.79
N GLU A 823 -14.76 44.46 -82.23
CA GLU A 823 -14.39 44.64 -83.63
C GLU A 823 -13.95 43.32 -84.32
N ARG A 824 -13.44 42.35 -83.55
CA ARG A 824 -13.07 41.01 -84.04
C ARG A 824 -14.24 40.01 -84.00
N ASN A 825 -15.41 40.41 -83.50
CA ASN A 825 -16.60 39.57 -83.36
C ASN A 825 -17.57 39.71 -84.56
N THR A 826 -17.05 39.78 -85.79
CA THR A 826 -17.85 39.91 -87.02
C THR A 826 -17.52 38.80 -88.04
N LYS A 827 -18.51 38.39 -88.85
CA LYS A 827 -18.31 37.39 -89.93
C LYS A 827 -17.18 37.77 -90.91
N LYS A 828 -16.98 39.08 -91.15
CA LYS A 828 -15.92 39.61 -92.04
C LYS A 828 -14.51 39.42 -91.46
N ALA A 829 -14.33 39.62 -90.14
CA ALA A 829 -13.07 39.36 -89.46
C ALA A 829 -12.74 37.85 -89.35
N LEU A 830 -13.77 36.98 -89.31
CA LEU A 830 -13.64 35.52 -89.21
C LEU A 830 -13.27 34.81 -90.52
N MET A 831 -13.65 35.34 -91.70
CA MET A 831 -13.43 34.68 -93.00
C MET A 831 -12.23 35.21 -93.80
N GLY A 832 -11.39 36.08 -93.24
CA GLY A 832 -10.09 36.46 -93.82
C GLY A 832 -10.11 37.06 -95.24
N ARG A 833 -11.23 37.62 -95.73
CA ARG A 833 -11.25 38.37 -97.01
C ARG A 833 -11.06 39.87 -96.74
N ALA A 834 -9.81 40.28 -96.55
CA ALA A 834 -9.42 41.65 -96.87
C ALA A 834 -9.36 41.76 -98.40
N LYS A 835 -10.31 42.48 -99.01
CA LYS A 835 -10.17 42.91 -100.41
C LYS A 835 -8.98 43.86 -100.47
N THR A 836 -7.94 43.49 -101.20
CA THR A 836 -6.99 44.44 -101.80
C THR A 836 -7.81 45.43 -102.62
N LYS A 837 -7.74 46.72 -102.28
CA LYS A 837 -8.06 47.80 -103.21
C LYS A 837 -6.73 48.46 -103.55
N THR A 838 -6.41 48.34 -104.84
CA THR A 838 -5.49 49.13 -105.69
C THR A 838 -4.53 50.09 -105.01
#